data_AF-A0A1F9MTH3-F1
#
_entry.id   AF-A0A1F9MTH3-F1
#
_cell.length_a   1.000
_cell.length_b   1.000
_cell.length_c   1.000
_cell.angle_alpha   90.00
_cell.angle_beta   90.00
_cell.angle_gamma   90.00
#
_symmetry.space_group_name_H-M   'P 1'
#
loop_
_entity.id
_entity.type
_entity.pdbx_description
1 polymer ?
#
loop_
_entity_poly.entity_id
_entity_poly.type
_entity_poly.pdbx_seq_one_letter_code
_entity_poly.pdbx_strand_id
1 'polypeptide(L)'
;DIFKNAYLPYRDPETLRSFLKIIDEFNYDHSERLGDAFEYLLSVLGSQGDAGQFRTPRHIIDFMVAVLDPKKTETILDPACGTAGFLISAYKHILRTNTDDKGNSLLTPDDKGRLAKNFKGYDISPDMVRLSLVNLYLHGFTDPHIYEYDSLTSQDRWNEYADIILANPPFMSPKGGIKPHNRFSVQSKRSEVLFVDYMAEHLTPTGRAGIIVPEGIIFQSQTAYKQLRKMLVEEYLVAVVSLPAGVFNPYSGVKTSILILDKLLAKQSDTIAFFKIENDGFGLGAQRRANTGEELTQVKAELAEHIQALRNRQPLANLQPIIGLIVPKEKISLNGDYNLSGERYRENGCRIHSFPLVALGETGIFRIESGGTPKSDVEEYWGGKVAWATLVDLPASDFISEIRTTKRTITELGLAESSAKIIPENSVIVSTRATIGRIGINRIPIATNQGFKNVVIEDLGRVVPEFVALLLTKLVPTMKAWATGGTFKELSKSKFSELQIPLPSLEIQKEIVAEIEDYQKVINGARAVLDHYRPHIPIHPDWPMVAVGDVVNFVSGLTVSIPEVESEGGTPIIAINNVTEDGTLTLEGLRWITPPTKTLNYLQKGDLLFNWRNGSKHLVGKTALFELDGQYLFASFLLGIRAYPDRVYSRYLWHTLNIYRREGRYMQFMRQNVNGLFNREELKMVKIPLPPLATQQTIIAEIEAEQTLVNANRELITRFEKKIQTTLTRIWGED
;
A
#
# COMPACT_ATOMS: atom_id res chain seq x y z
N ASP A 1 -4.95 39.79 24.77
CA ASP A 1 -4.40 38.41 24.77
C ASP A 1 -3.53 38.03 23.59
N ILE A 2 -3.83 38.43 22.34
CA ILE A 2 -3.05 38.05 21.14
C ILE A 2 -1.53 38.28 21.28
N PHE A 3 -1.11 39.42 21.83
CA PHE A 3 0.32 39.76 21.98
C PHE A 3 0.96 39.27 23.28
N LYS A 4 0.21 38.57 24.15
CA LYS A 4 0.72 38.11 25.45
C LYS A 4 1.85 37.11 25.23
N ASN A 5 3.05 37.38 25.77
CA ASN A 5 4.27 36.59 25.58
C ASN A 5 4.71 36.42 24.11
N ALA A 6 4.27 37.30 23.20
CA ALA A 6 4.76 37.32 21.83
C ALA A 6 6.20 37.87 21.81
N TYR A 7 7.07 37.24 21.03
CA TYR A 7 8.43 37.72 20.80
C TYR A 7 8.69 37.83 19.30
N LEU A 8 9.54 38.77 18.90
CA LEU A 8 9.97 38.91 17.51
C LEU A 8 11.15 37.95 17.28
N PRO A 9 11.04 36.95 16.38
CA PRO A 9 12.11 35.98 16.15
C PRO A 9 13.25 36.54 15.27
N TYR A 10 13.19 37.80 14.88
CA TYR A 10 14.19 38.44 14.02
C TYR A 10 15.43 38.84 14.81
N ARG A 11 16.58 38.26 14.44
CA ARG A 11 17.89 38.61 15.01
C ARG A 11 18.60 39.73 14.22
N ASP A 12 18.26 39.90 12.96
CA ASP A 12 18.87 40.87 12.04
C ASP A 12 17.91 42.06 11.78
N PRO A 13 18.32 43.31 12.07
CA PRO A 13 17.50 44.50 11.85
C PRO A 13 17.12 44.75 10.38
N GLU A 14 17.99 44.43 9.42
CA GLU A 14 17.72 44.67 7.99
C GLU A 14 16.64 43.72 7.46
N THR A 15 16.65 42.46 7.91
CA THR A 15 15.59 41.49 7.64
C THR A 15 14.25 41.95 8.21
N LEU A 16 14.22 42.42 9.46
CA LEU A 16 13.00 42.97 10.07
C LEU A 16 12.49 44.18 9.31
N ARG A 17 13.38 45.09 8.90
CA ARG A 17 13.02 46.29 8.13
C ARG A 17 12.44 45.94 6.76
N SER A 18 13.03 44.96 6.08
CA SER A 18 12.55 44.46 4.79
C SER A 18 11.17 43.82 4.92
N PHE A 19 10.96 43.02 5.96
CA PHE A 19 9.65 42.44 6.25
C PHE A 19 8.59 43.51 6.54
N LEU A 20 8.91 44.48 7.42
CA LEU A 20 7.99 45.58 7.74
C LEU A 20 7.62 46.41 6.52
N LYS A 21 8.57 46.64 5.59
CA LYS A 21 8.29 47.34 4.34
C LYS A 21 7.29 46.59 3.46
N ILE A 22 7.41 45.27 3.33
CA ILE A 22 6.46 44.45 2.56
C ILE A 22 5.07 44.49 3.20
N ILE A 23 4.99 44.45 4.53
CA ILE A 23 3.71 44.57 5.26
C ILE A 23 3.10 45.97 5.10
N ASP A 24 3.91 47.03 5.11
CA ASP A 24 3.46 48.42 4.91
C ASP A 24 2.91 48.66 3.49
N GLU A 25 3.48 47.98 2.48
CA GLU A 25 2.99 47.99 1.10
C GLU A 25 1.69 47.18 0.90
N PHE A 26 1.30 46.36 1.87
CA PHE A 26 0.12 45.49 1.78
C PHE A 26 -1.16 46.27 2.13
N ASN A 27 -2.02 46.50 1.14
CA ASN A 27 -3.34 47.08 1.34
C ASN A 27 -4.45 46.03 1.22
N TYR A 28 -5.49 46.14 2.05
CA TYR A 28 -6.65 45.24 2.00
C TYR A 28 -7.97 46.01 2.19
N ASP A 29 -8.94 45.72 1.33
CA ASP A 29 -10.20 46.47 1.27
C ASP A 29 -11.36 45.71 1.95
N HIS A 30 -11.18 44.42 2.21
CA HIS A 30 -12.20 43.52 2.77
C HIS A 30 -11.60 42.52 3.76
N SER A 31 -12.02 42.57 5.02
CA SER A 31 -11.55 41.69 6.10
C SER A 31 -11.76 40.20 5.80
N GLU A 32 -12.86 39.83 5.14
CA GLU A 32 -13.15 38.43 4.78
C GLU A 32 -12.11 37.83 3.82
N ARG A 33 -11.69 38.59 2.79
CA ARG A 33 -10.67 38.14 1.83
C ARG A 33 -9.31 37.95 2.51
N LEU A 34 -9.03 38.77 3.51
CA LEU A 34 -7.82 38.65 4.32
C LEU A 34 -7.85 37.40 5.21
N GLY A 35 -9.01 37.10 5.81
CA GLY A 35 -9.23 35.85 6.55
C GLY A 35 -9.04 34.60 5.67
N ASP A 36 -9.62 34.59 4.47
CA ASP A 36 -9.49 33.46 3.53
C ASP A 36 -8.03 33.30 3.03
N ALA A 37 -7.32 34.40 2.80
CA ALA A 37 -5.89 34.37 2.45
C ALA A 37 -5.03 33.84 3.61
N PHE A 38 -5.36 34.21 4.86
CA PHE A 38 -4.69 33.70 6.05
C PHE A 38 -4.89 32.19 6.21
N GLU A 39 -6.11 31.68 6.02
CA GLU A 39 -6.40 30.24 6.00
C GLU A 39 -5.63 29.51 4.89
N TYR A 40 -5.54 30.09 3.69
CA TYR A 40 -4.73 29.54 2.60
C TYR A 40 -3.25 29.44 2.98
N LEU A 41 -2.67 30.50 3.55
CA LEU A 41 -1.27 30.48 4.01
C LEU A 41 -1.05 29.42 5.10
N LEU A 42 -1.97 29.29 6.06
CA LEU A 42 -1.91 28.25 7.08
C LEU A 42 -1.95 26.83 6.46
N SER A 43 -2.72 26.64 5.38
CA SER A 43 -2.79 25.36 4.67
C SER A 43 -1.47 24.99 3.99
N VAL A 44 -0.76 25.98 3.44
CA VAL A 44 0.53 25.81 2.75
C VAL A 44 1.68 25.64 3.73
N LEU A 45 1.73 26.46 4.78
CA LEU A 45 2.77 26.43 5.82
C LEU A 45 2.71 25.16 6.69
N GLY A 46 1.51 24.57 6.86
CA GLY A 46 1.32 23.32 7.61
C GLY A 46 1.97 22.08 6.98
N SER A 47 2.48 22.18 5.75
CA SER A 47 3.18 21.07 5.06
C SER A 47 4.57 20.75 5.65
N GLN A 48 5.12 21.64 6.49
CA GLN A 48 6.42 21.46 7.15
C GLN A 48 6.29 20.96 8.60
N GLY A 49 6.09 19.65 8.75
CA GLY A 49 6.93 18.82 9.62
C GLY A 49 6.84 18.89 11.15
N ASP A 50 6.07 19.77 11.79
CA ASP A 50 5.96 19.70 13.26
C ASP A 50 5.01 18.57 13.71
N ALA A 51 5.60 17.52 14.26
CA ALA A 51 4.93 16.30 14.68
C ALA A 51 3.85 16.57 15.73
N GLY A 52 2.57 16.57 15.30
CA GLY A 52 1.41 16.55 16.18
C GLY A 52 0.29 17.54 15.85
N GLN A 53 0.49 18.47 14.90
CA GLN A 53 -0.52 19.46 14.53
C GLN A 53 -1.29 19.01 13.29
N PHE A 54 -2.24 18.10 13.46
CA PHE A 54 -3.09 17.62 12.37
C PHE A 54 -4.08 18.74 11.96
N ARG A 55 -4.04 19.14 10.69
CA ARG A 55 -5.04 20.06 10.11
C ARG A 55 -6.19 19.27 9.49
N THR A 56 -7.41 19.77 9.66
CA THR A 56 -8.61 19.17 9.06
C THR A 56 -8.84 19.79 7.68
N PRO A 57 -8.98 18.99 6.61
CA PRO A 57 -9.30 19.51 5.28
C PRO A 57 -10.62 20.29 5.27
N ARG A 58 -10.65 21.39 4.52
CA ARG A 58 -11.77 22.34 4.56
C ARG A 58 -13.11 21.72 4.16
N HIS A 59 -13.12 20.89 3.11
CA HIS A 59 -14.34 20.22 2.65
C HIS A 59 -14.89 19.23 3.67
N ILE A 60 -14.04 18.61 4.51
CA ILE A 60 -14.47 17.75 5.62
C ILE A 60 -15.07 18.59 6.76
N ILE A 61 -14.45 19.73 7.09
CA ILE A 61 -15.01 20.69 8.06
C ILE A 61 -16.41 21.13 7.62
N ASP A 62 -16.52 21.60 6.38
CA ASP A 62 -17.78 22.14 5.84
C ASP A 62 -18.84 21.03 5.71
N PHE A 63 -18.46 19.79 5.38
CA PHE A 63 -19.35 18.63 5.42
C PHE A 63 -19.92 18.39 6.83
N MET A 64 -19.06 18.33 7.86
CA MET A 64 -19.51 18.11 9.25
C MET A 64 -20.41 19.23 9.77
N VAL A 65 -20.05 20.49 9.47
CA VAL A 65 -20.88 21.66 9.83
C VAL A 65 -22.23 21.60 9.14
N ALA A 66 -22.27 21.22 7.86
CA ALA A 66 -23.53 21.10 7.13
C ALA A 66 -24.41 19.96 7.67
N VAL A 67 -23.82 18.86 8.14
CA VAL A 67 -24.54 17.73 8.75
C VAL A 67 -25.14 18.11 10.10
N LEU A 68 -24.37 18.78 10.98
CA LEU A 68 -24.88 19.21 12.29
C LEU A 68 -25.80 20.42 12.18
N ASP A 69 -25.66 21.25 11.15
CA ASP A 69 -26.53 22.38 10.86
C ASP A 69 -26.74 23.32 12.07
N PRO A 70 -25.67 23.96 12.58
CA PRO A 70 -25.73 24.82 13.76
C PRO A 70 -26.63 26.05 13.53
N LYS A 71 -27.33 26.49 14.58
CA LYS A 71 -28.30 27.58 14.55
C LYS A 71 -27.81 28.81 15.32
N LYS A 72 -28.33 29.99 14.95
CA LYS A 72 -27.92 31.30 15.52
C LYS A 72 -28.11 31.44 17.04
N THR A 73 -28.95 30.61 17.66
CA THR A 73 -29.21 30.62 19.11
C THR A 73 -28.38 29.61 19.89
N GLU A 74 -27.68 28.70 19.21
CA GLU A 74 -26.97 27.58 19.82
C GLU A 74 -25.54 27.99 20.23
N THR A 75 -25.06 27.36 21.29
CA THR A 75 -23.67 27.46 21.75
C THR A 75 -22.80 26.42 21.04
N ILE A 76 -21.61 26.82 20.58
CA ILE A 76 -20.71 25.99 19.78
C ILE A 76 -19.36 25.92 20.49
N LEU A 77 -18.85 24.71 20.67
CA LEU A 77 -17.56 24.45 21.31
C LEU A 77 -16.68 23.56 20.42
N ASP A 78 -15.40 23.92 20.31
CA ASP A 78 -14.33 23.03 19.83
C ASP A 78 -13.26 22.87 20.92
N PRO A 79 -13.22 21.74 21.64
CA PRO A 79 -12.30 21.53 22.77
C PRO A 79 -10.86 21.15 22.35
N ALA A 80 -10.56 21.18 21.05
CA ALA A 80 -9.23 20.98 20.48
C ALA A 80 -9.07 21.83 19.20
N CYS A 81 -9.26 23.15 19.34
CA CYS A 81 -9.64 23.99 18.22
C CYS A 81 -8.53 24.28 17.20
N GLY A 82 -7.25 24.14 17.56
CA GLY A 82 -6.15 24.45 16.66
C GLY A 82 -6.26 25.87 16.09
N THR A 83 -6.46 25.99 14.77
CA THR A 83 -6.64 27.28 14.09
C THR A 83 -8.09 27.79 14.08
N ALA A 84 -9.02 27.13 14.78
CA ALA A 84 -10.45 27.44 14.84
C ALA A 84 -11.24 27.26 13.53
N GLY A 85 -10.80 26.35 12.65
CA GLY A 85 -11.45 26.08 11.36
C GLY A 85 -12.94 25.67 11.48
N PHE A 86 -13.29 24.82 12.46
CA PHE A 86 -14.67 24.43 12.72
C PHE A 86 -15.54 25.60 13.18
N LEU A 87 -15.03 26.43 14.10
CA LEU A 87 -15.74 27.61 14.61
C LEU A 87 -16.03 28.62 13.48
N ILE A 88 -15.04 28.87 12.62
CA ILE A 88 -15.20 29.76 11.47
C ILE A 88 -16.20 29.20 10.47
N SER A 89 -16.13 27.89 10.16
CA SER A 89 -17.08 27.25 9.24
C SER A 89 -18.51 27.28 9.78
N ALA A 90 -18.71 26.98 11.06
CA ALA A 90 -20.01 27.05 11.71
C ALA A 90 -20.57 28.49 11.71
N TYR A 91 -19.74 29.50 11.93
CA TYR A 91 -20.14 30.91 11.82
C TYR A 91 -20.57 31.28 10.40
N LYS A 92 -19.76 30.95 9.40
CA LYS A 92 -20.09 31.17 7.98
C LYS A 92 -21.38 30.44 7.58
N HIS A 93 -21.61 29.23 8.08
CA HIS A 93 -22.85 28.49 7.85
C HIS A 93 -24.08 29.19 8.44
N ILE A 94 -23.98 29.70 9.68
CA ILE A 94 -25.08 30.45 10.31
C ILE A 94 -25.37 31.74 9.54
N LEU A 95 -24.34 32.48 9.12
CA LEU A 95 -24.52 33.67 8.28
C LEU A 95 -25.25 33.33 6.98
N ARG A 96 -24.77 32.31 6.25
CA ARG A 96 -25.34 31.87 4.98
C ARG A 96 -26.80 31.42 5.11
N THR A 97 -27.12 30.64 6.13
CA THR A 97 -28.49 30.14 6.37
C THR A 97 -29.45 31.21 6.91
N ASN A 98 -28.93 32.38 7.29
CA ASN A 98 -29.69 33.55 7.71
C ASN A 98 -29.45 34.73 6.77
N THR A 99 -29.41 34.47 5.47
CA THR A 99 -29.29 35.47 4.40
C THR A 99 -30.43 35.26 3.40
N ASP A 100 -31.04 36.35 2.92
CA ASP A 100 -32.10 36.27 1.91
C ASP A 100 -31.55 36.02 0.49
N ASP A 101 -32.43 35.77 -0.48
CA ASP A 101 -32.06 35.53 -1.88
C ASP A 101 -31.32 36.71 -2.55
N LYS A 102 -31.35 37.90 -1.92
CA LYS A 102 -30.69 39.12 -2.39
C LYS A 102 -29.34 39.35 -1.69
N GLY A 103 -28.92 38.46 -0.80
CA GLY A 103 -27.66 38.58 -0.06
C GLY A 103 -27.73 39.45 1.21
N ASN A 104 -28.93 39.83 1.67
CA ASN A 104 -29.09 40.61 2.89
C ASN A 104 -29.18 39.71 4.12
N SER A 105 -28.46 40.08 5.18
CA SER A 105 -28.51 39.37 6.45
C SER A 105 -29.89 39.50 7.12
N LEU A 106 -30.48 38.36 7.46
CA LEU A 106 -31.71 38.22 8.25
C LEU A 106 -31.44 38.24 9.77
N LEU A 107 -30.19 38.42 10.19
CA LEU A 107 -29.81 38.49 11.60
C LEU A 107 -30.10 39.88 12.16
N THR A 108 -30.87 39.91 13.25
CA THR A 108 -31.09 41.14 14.02
C THR A 108 -29.79 41.60 14.71
N PRO A 109 -29.68 42.87 15.12
CA PRO A 109 -28.54 43.33 15.94
C PRO A 109 -28.32 42.47 17.19
N ASP A 110 -29.41 42.06 17.85
CA ASP A 110 -29.37 41.18 19.03
C ASP A 110 -28.89 39.77 18.68
N ASP A 111 -29.27 39.24 17.51
CA ASP A 111 -28.74 37.96 17.03
C ASP A 111 -27.24 38.07 16.77
N LYS A 112 -26.76 39.14 16.13
CA LYS A 112 -25.33 39.35 15.88
C LYS A 112 -24.53 39.47 17.18
N GLY A 113 -25.07 40.21 18.16
CA GLY A 113 -24.45 40.38 19.47
C GLY A 113 -24.38 39.08 20.29
N ARG A 114 -25.41 38.23 20.22
CA ARG A 114 -25.42 36.90 20.86
C ARG A 114 -24.52 35.92 20.12
N LEU A 115 -24.57 35.90 18.79
CA LEU A 115 -23.82 34.97 17.95
C LEU A 115 -22.32 35.04 18.24
N ALA A 116 -21.75 36.25 18.40
CA ALA A 116 -20.34 36.42 18.73
C ALA A 116 -19.92 35.76 20.06
N LYS A 117 -20.83 35.68 21.04
CA LYS A 117 -20.56 35.11 22.38
C LYS A 117 -20.77 33.60 22.47
N ASN A 118 -21.46 33.02 21.49
CA ASN A 118 -21.85 31.61 21.50
C ASN A 118 -20.73 30.66 21.09
N PHE A 119 -19.63 31.14 20.53
CA PHE A 119 -18.50 30.31 20.09
C PHE A 119 -17.40 30.28 21.13
N LYS A 120 -16.96 29.07 21.49
CA LYS A 120 -15.83 28.83 22.38
C LYS A 120 -14.87 27.83 21.77
N GLY A 121 -13.58 27.97 22.07
CA GLY A 121 -12.57 26.99 21.67
C GLY A 121 -11.49 26.83 22.72
N TYR A 122 -10.97 25.62 22.84
CA TYR A 122 -9.87 25.28 23.76
C TYR A 122 -8.69 24.72 22.97
N ASP A 123 -7.48 25.15 23.33
CA ASP A 123 -6.25 24.51 22.89
C ASP A 123 -5.21 24.56 24.00
N ILE A 124 -4.37 23.53 24.10
CA ILE A 124 -3.29 23.47 25.10
C ILE A 124 -2.07 24.29 24.68
N SER A 125 -1.90 24.55 23.37
CA SER A 125 -0.77 25.29 22.84
C SER A 125 -1.04 26.80 22.86
N PRO A 126 -0.20 27.60 23.55
CA PRO A 126 -0.31 29.06 23.52
C PRO A 126 -0.23 29.64 22.10
N ASP A 127 0.55 29.01 21.21
CA ASP A 127 0.69 29.46 19.83
C ASP A 127 -0.58 29.18 19.01
N MET A 128 -1.25 28.04 19.22
CA MET A 128 -2.55 27.76 18.59
C MET A 128 -3.64 28.69 19.09
N VAL A 129 -3.65 28.99 20.39
CA VAL A 129 -4.58 29.99 20.96
C VAL A 129 -4.39 31.35 20.29
N ARG A 130 -3.15 31.81 20.10
CA ARG A 130 -2.89 33.07 19.39
C ARG A 130 -3.33 33.01 17.93
N LEU A 131 -2.98 31.95 17.21
CA LEU A 131 -3.32 31.79 15.79
C LEU A 131 -4.84 31.75 15.59
N SER A 132 -5.57 31.01 16.41
CA SER A 132 -7.04 30.95 16.35
C SER A 132 -7.69 32.29 16.71
N LEU A 133 -7.20 33.01 17.72
CA LEU A 133 -7.71 34.36 18.05
C LEU A 133 -7.55 35.32 16.86
N VAL A 134 -6.37 35.34 16.22
CA VAL A 134 -6.13 36.16 15.01
C VAL A 134 -7.04 35.71 13.88
N ASN A 135 -7.17 34.41 13.65
CA ASN A 135 -7.97 33.87 12.57
C ASN A 135 -9.45 34.22 12.72
N LEU A 136 -10.02 34.05 13.92
CA LEU A 136 -11.39 34.44 14.23
C LEU A 136 -11.59 35.95 14.07
N TYR A 137 -10.64 36.76 14.53
CA TYR A 137 -10.71 38.21 14.37
C TYR A 137 -10.78 38.62 12.89
N LEU A 138 -9.92 38.05 12.04
CA LEU A 138 -9.93 38.29 10.60
C LEU A 138 -11.24 37.84 9.94
N HIS A 139 -11.91 36.85 10.51
CA HIS A 139 -13.23 36.35 10.08
C HIS A 139 -14.42 37.08 10.74
N GLY A 140 -14.20 38.23 11.38
CA GLY A 140 -15.26 39.12 11.85
C GLY A 140 -15.72 38.90 13.30
N PHE A 141 -15.02 38.07 14.07
CA PHE A 141 -15.27 37.94 15.51
C PHE A 141 -14.66 39.12 16.26
N THR A 142 -15.50 39.99 16.81
CA THR A 142 -15.05 41.17 17.55
C THR A 142 -14.52 40.83 18.95
N ASP A 143 -14.99 39.73 19.54
CA ASP A 143 -14.62 39.26 20.88
C ASP A 143 -14.51 37.71 20.89
N PRO A 144 -13.42 37.15 20.32
CA PRO A 144 -13.25 35.71 20.21
C PRO A 144 -12.92 35.05 21.55
N HIS A 145 -13.70 34.04 21.94
CA HIS A 145 -13.56 33.32 23.21
C HIS A 145 -12.73 32.03 23.07
N ILE A 146 -11.42 32.17 22.88
CA ILE A 146 -10.47 31.03 22.87
C ILE A 146 -9.65 31.01 24.16
N TYR A 147 -9.50 29.83 24.74
CA TYR A 147 -8.82 29.64 26.02
C TYR A 147 -7.66 28.66 25.90
N GLU A 148 -6.53 29.03 26.53
CA GLU A 148 -5.42 28.11 26.80
C GLU A 148 -5.85 27.13 27.90
N TYR A 149 -6.25 25.91 27.52
CA TYR A 149 -6.88 24.95 28.42
C TYR A 149 -6.56 23.51 28.00
N ASP A 150 -6.10 22.72 28.97
CA ASP A 150 -5.94 21.27 28.80
C ASP A 150 -7.26 20.57 29.14
N SER A 151 -8.02 20.25 28.09
CA SER A 151 -9.30 19.55 28.15
C SER A 151 -9.27 18.20 28.87
N LEU A 152 -8.10 17.58 29.04
CA LEU A 152 -7.97 16.23 29.60
C LEU A 152 -7.45 16.19 31.04
N THR A 153 -6.75 17.21 31.50
CA THR A 153 -6.14 17.22 32.84
C THR A 153 -6.74 18.25 33.79
N SER A 154 -7.31 19.35 33.28
CA SER A 154 -7.96 20.36 34.11
C SER A 154 -9.46 20.09 34.29
N GLN A 155 -10.01 20.57 35.42
CA GLN A 155 -11.43 20.50 35.75
C GLN A 155 -12.13 21.87 35.74
N ASP A 156 -11.39 22.96 35.50
CA ASP A 156 -11.89 24.33 35.70
C ASP A 156 -13.13 24.62 34.84
N ARG A 157 -13.24 23.97 33.68
CA ARG A 157 -14.33 24.14 32.71
C ARG A 157 -15.23 22.90 32.56
N TRP A 158 -15.17 21.95 33.49
CA TRP A 158 -15.91 20.70 33.38
C TRP A 158 -17.44 20.86 33.41
N ASN A 159 -17.94 21.92 34.06
CA ASN A 159 -19.38 22.18 34.14
C ASN A 159 -19.86 23.15 33.03
N GLU A 160 -19.08 23.31 31.96
CA GLU A 160 -19.49 24.05 30.78
C GLU A 160 -20.04 23.09 29.73
N TYR A 161 -21.19 23.45 29.15
CA TYR A 161 -21.88 22.61 28.16
C TYR A 161 -22.11 23.39 26.87
N ALA A 162 -22.22 22.68 25.75
CA ALA A 162 -22.51 23.26 24.45
C ALA A 162 -23.61 22.49 23.72
N ASP A 163 -24.37 23.20 22.89
CA ASP A 163 -25.39 22.60 22.02
C ASP A 163 -24.75 21.91 20.81
N ILE A 164 -23.63 22.43 20.34
CA ILE A 164 -22.86 21.90 19.21
C ILE A 164 -21.42 21.70 19.63
N ILE A 165 -20.90 20.50 19.40
CA ILE A 165 -19.47 20.22 19.52
C ILE A 165 -18.93 19.72 18.18
N LEU A 166 -17.91 20.40 17.65
CA LEU A 166 -17.25 20.02 16.40
C LEU A 166 -15.75 19.98 16.65
N ALA A 167 -15.11 18.83 16.42
CA ALA A 167 -13.69 18.70 16.75
C ALA A 167 -12.95 17.66 15.91
N ASN A 168 -11.66 17.93 15.73
CA ASN A 168 -10.67 16.94 15.29
C ASN A 168 -9.60 16.81 16.39
N PRO A 169 -9.87 16.04 17.47
CA PRO A 169 -8.93 15.87 18.56
C PRO A 169 -7.64 15.17 18.10
N PRO A 170 -6.52 15.33 18.83
CA PRO A 170 -5.26 14.69 18.50
C PRO A 170 -5.36 13.15 18.51
N PHE A 171 -4.82 12.51 17.46
CA PHE A 171 -4.93 11.06 17.24
C PHE A 171 -3.97 10.20 18.06
N MET A 172 -3.01 10.81 18.76
CA MET A 172 -1.97 10.10 19.49
C MET A 172 -1.76 10.69 20.87
N SER A 173 -1.56 9.81 21.84
CA SER A 173 -1.17 10.18 23.19
C SER A 173 0.34 10.47 23.27
N PRO A 174 0.79 11.42 24.11
CA PRO A 174 2.21 11.62 24.41
C PRO A 174 2.89 10.34 24.90
N LYS A 175 4.21 10.22 24.70
CA LYS A 175 5.01 9.13 25.26
C LYS A 175 4.85 9.10 26.78
N GLY A 176 4.27 8.02 27.32
CA GLY A 176 3.95 7.87 28.76
C GLY A 176 2.45 7.94 29.09
N GLY A 177 1.60 8.31 28.13
CA GLY A 177 0.16 8.46 28.32
C GLY A 177 -0.23 9.73 29.10
N ILE A 178 -1.53 10.01 29.17
CA ILE A 178 -2.06 11.17 29.91
C ILE A 178 -2.42 10.73 31.33
N LYS A 179 -2.30 11.68 32.28
CA LYS A 179 -2.84 11.53 33.65
C LYS A 179 -4.13 12.35 33.76
N PRO A 180 -5.29 11.78 33.40
CA PRO A 180 -6.55 12.50 33.49
C PRO A 180 -6.97 12.68 34.96
N HIS A 181 -7.89 13.62 35.19
CA HIS A 181 -8.60 13.70 36.46
C HIS A 181 -9.68 12.60 36.57
N ASN A 182 -10.37 12.52 37.72
CA ASN A 182 -11.25 11.40 38.07
C ASN A 182 -12.73 11.54 37.65
N ARG A 183 -13.09 12.55 36.84
CA ARG A 183 -14.50 12.81 36.45
C ARG A 183 -14.91 12.16 35.12
N PHE A 184 -13.95 11.62 34.37
CA PHE A 184 -14.22 10.88 33.13
C PHE A 184 -15.04 9.62 33.40
N SER A 185 -16.02 9.38 32.55
CA SER A 185 -16.87 8.19 32.61
C SER A 185 -16.08 6.93 32.18
N VAL A 186 -15.06 7.08 31.31
CA VAL A 186 -14.15 6.00 30.91
C VAL A 186 -12.77 6.17 31.53
N GLN A 187 -12.32 5.14 32.26
CA GLN A 187 -10.97 5.12 32.82
C GLN A 187 -9.94 4.76 31.74
N SER A 188 -9.17 5.74 31.28
CA SER A 188 -8.19 5.58 30.20
C SER A 188 -6.96 6.47 30.38
N LYS A 189 -5.84 6.10 29.78
CA LYS A 189 -4.66 6.98 29.61
C LYS A 189 -4.47 7.43 28.15
N ARG A 190 -5.41 7.07 27.28
CA ARG A 190 -5.40 7.35 25.84
C ARG A 190 -6.15 8.65 25.57
N SER A 191 -5.47 9.65 25.03
CA SER A 191 -6.01 10.97 24.70
C SER A 191 -7.25 10.87 23.81
N GLU A 192 -7.18 10.03 22.78
CA GLU A 192 -8.25 9.83 21.80
C GLU A 192 -9.53 9.27 22.43
N VAL A 193 -9.41 8.46 23.49
CA VAL A 193 -10.57 7.91 24.23
C VAL A 193 -11.17 9.00 25.13
N LEU A 194 -10.31 9.71 25.86
CA LEU A 194 -10.74 10.73 26.82
C LEU A 194 -11.36 11.95 26.15
N PHE A 195 -10.88 12.36 24.98
CA PHE A 195 -11.50 13.46 24.22
C PHE A 195 -12.93 13.14 23.80
N VAL A 196 -13.19 11.91 23.33
CA VAL A 196 -14.55 11.52 22.92
C VAL A 196 -15.49 11.44 24.13
N ASP A 197 -15.02 10.91 25.26
CA ASP A 197 -15.74 10.92 26.54
C ASP A 197 -16.06 12.37 26.99
N TYR A 198 -15.04 13.26 27.02
CA TYR A 198 -15.20 14.68 27.31
C TYR A 198 -16.31 15.29 26.46
N MET A 199 -16.24 15.14 25.14
CA MET A 199 -17.20 15.74 24.23
C MET A 199 -18.62 15.21 24.42
N ALA A 200 -18.80 13.91 24.66
CA ALA A 200 -20.12 13.34 24.94
C ALA A 200 -20.74 13.90 26.23
N GLU A 201 -19.94 14.00 27.30
CA GLU A 201 -20.38 14.52 28.61
C GLU A 201 -20.71 16.02 28.59
N HIS A 202 -20.02 16.80 27.75
CA HIS A 202 -20.18 18.26 27.66
C HIS A 202 -21.30 18.70 26.69
N LEU A 203 -22.08 17.75 26.14
CA LEU A 203 -23.29 18.07 25.40
C LEU A 203 -24.44 18.45 26.33
N THR A 204 -25.14 19.54 25.98
CA THR A 204 -26.46 19.85 26.57
C THR A 204 -27.45 18.71 26.32
N PRO A 205 -28.59 18.64 27.03
CA PRO A 205 -29.57 17.56 26.84
C PRO A 205 -30.11 17.42 25.40
N THR A 206 -30.10 18.51 24.64
CA THR A 206 -30.49 18.55 23.21
C THR A 206 -29.29 18.71 22.28
N GLY A 207 -28.08 18.55 22.83
CA GLY A 207 -26.83 18.81 22.13
C GLY A 207 -26.44 17.69 21.18
N ARG A 208 -25.67 18.06 20.15
CA ARG A 208 -25.14 17.16 19.12
C ARG A 208 -23.68 17.44 18.83
N ALA A 209 -22.94 16.41 18.44
CA ALA A 209 -21.51 16.52 18.14
C ALA A 209 -21.12 15.83 16.83
N GLY A 210 -20.06 16.35 16.21
CA GLY A 210 -19.36 15.75 15.08
C GLY A 210 -17.88 15.64 15.45
N ILE A 211 -17.38 14.41 15.59
CA ILE A 211 -16.05 14.16 16.13
C ILE A 211 -15.25 13.30 15.16
N ILE A 212 -14.11 13.79 14.68
CA ILE A 212 -13.16 12.96 13.92
C ILE A 212 -12.36 12.10 14.90
N VAL A 213 -12.35 10.79 14.65
CA VAL A 213 -11.64 9.81 15.48
C VAL A 213 -10.75 8.90 14.64
N PRO A 214 -9.61 8.44 15.18
CA PRO A 214 -8.82 7.41 14.52
C PRO A 214 -9.56 6.06 14.55
N GLU A 215 -9.22 5.17 13.62
CA GLU A 215 -9.83 3.84 13.49
C GLU A 215 -9.77 3.01 14.79
N GLY A 216 -8.81 3.30 15.67
CA GLY A 216 -8.69 2.66 16.97
C GLY A 216 -9.97 2.75 17.81
N ILE A 217 -10.66 3.91 17.79
CA ILE A 217 -11.92 4.12 18.50
C ILE A 217 -13.00 3.17 17.99
N ILE A 218 -12.98 2.83 16.70
CA ILE A 218 -14.00 2.05 16.01
C ILE A 218 -13.99 0.57 16.40
N PHE A 219 -12.83 -0.06 16.57
CA PHE A 219 -12.77 -1.51 16.75
C PHE A 219 -11.78 -2.05 17.80
N GLN A 220 -10.89 -1.23 18.40
CA GLN A 220 -9.88 -1.80 19.31
C GLN A 220 -10.52 -2.54 20.49
N SER A 221 -9.95 -3.69 20.84
CA SER A 221 -10.48 -4.63 21.84
C SER A 221 -10.10 -4.30 23.28
N GLN A 222 -9.24 -3.30 23.50
CA GLN A 222 -8.86 -2.85 24.84
C GLN A 222 -10.07 -2.35 25.64
N THR A 223 -10.09 -2.59 26.96
CA THR A 223 -11.24 -2.35 27.83
C THR A 223 -11.79 -0.93 27.75
N ALA A 224 -10.93 0.09 27.80
CA ALA A 224 -11.35 1.49 27.73
C ALA A 224 -12.07 1.82 26.41
N TYR A 225 -11.61 1.27 25.28
CA TYR A 225 -12.26 1.47 23.98
C TYR A 225 -13.62 0.80 23.90
N LYS A 226 -13.75 -0.42 24.46
CA LYS A 226 -15.04 -1.11 24.53
C LYS A 226 -16.03 -0.37 25.44
N GLN A 227 -15.58 0.13 26.58
CA GLN A 227 -16.39 0.93 27.50
C GLN A 227 -16.86 2.23 26.86
N LEU A 228 -15.97 2.94 26.16
CA LEU A 228 -16.33 4.14 25.41
C LEU A 228 -17.39 3.82 24.35
N ARG A 229 -17.16 2.81 23.49
CA ARG A 229 -18.14 2.45 22.45
C ARG A 229 -19.49 2.02 23.03
N LYS A 230 -19.48 1.29 24.14
CA LYS A 230 -20.71 0.94 24.87
C LYS A 230 -21.49 2.19 25.27
N MET A 231 -20.84 3.12 25.97
CA MET A 231 -21.46 4.39 26.39
C MET A 231 -22.01 5.17 25.18
N LEU A 232 -21.22 5.27 24.10
CA LEU A 232 -21.63 5.96 22.89
C LEU A 232 -22.88 5.33 22.27
N VAL A 233 -22.88 4.00 22.06
CA VAL A 233 -24.01 3.27 21.46
C VAL A 233 -25.29 3.39 22.31
N GLU A 234 -25.14 3.36 23.64
CA GLU A 234 -26.28 3.42 24.56
C GLU A 234 -26.87 4.83 24.66
N GLU A 235 -26.03 5.88 24.68
CA GLU A 235 -26.48 7.21 25.12
C GLU A 235 -26.33 8.35 24.11
N TYR A 236 -25.43 8.25 23.13
CA TYR A 236 -24.98 9.42 22.38
C TYR A 236 -24.95 9.26 20.85
N LEU A 237 -24.65 8.07 20.34
CA LEU A 237 -24.30 7.84 18.94
C LEU A 237 -25.54 7.66 18.06
N VAL A 238 -25.61 8.42 16.96
CA VAL A 238 -26.65 8.27 15.93
C VAL A 238 -26.10 7.77 14.60
N ALA A 239 -24.88 8.16 14.24
CA ALA A 239 -24.25 7.68 13.01
C ALA A 239 -22.73 7.63 13.08
N VAL A 240 -22.14 6.79 12.22
CA VAL A 240 -20.69 6.69 12.00
C VAL A 240 -20.41 6.82 10.51
N VAL A 241 -19.55 7.76 10.13
CA VAL A 241 -19.11 7.97 8.74
C VAL A 241 -17.65 7.59 8.63
N SER A 242 -17.33 6.48 7.96
CA SER A 242 -15.94 6.05 7.73
C SER A 242 -15.34 6.81 6.55
N LEU A 243 -14.16 7.40 6.74
CA LEU A 243 -13.42 8.10 5.69
C LEU A 243 -12.33 7.20 5.09
N PRO A 244 -11.95 7.43 3.81
CA PRO A 244 -10.87 6.69 3.19
C PRO A 244 -9.51 7.05 3.81
N ALA A 245 -8.56 6.11 3.80
CA ALA A 245 -7.20 6.38 4.25
C ALA A 245 -6.53 7.40 3.31
N GLY A 246 -5.93 8.46 3.87
CA GLY A 246 -5.25 9.50 3.08
C GLY A 246 -6.05 10.80 2.89
N VAL A 247 -7.27 10.91 3.43
CA VAL A 247 -8.03 12.19 3.45
C VAL A 247 -7.23 13.33 4.10
N PHE A 248 -6.42 13.00 5.10
CA PHE A 248 -5.61 13.96 5.87
C PHE A 248 -4.18 14.10 5.34
N ASN A 249 -3.86 13.55 4.16
CA ASN A 249 -2.56 13.76 3.54
C ASN A 249 -2.38 15.23 3.08
N PRO A 250 -1.15 15.77 3.10
CA PRO A 250 0.11 15.12 3.51
C PRO A 250 0.35 15.09 5.04
N TYR A 251 -0.56 15.63 5.85
CA TYR A 251 -0.38 15.76 7.30
C TYR A 251 -0.41 14.40 8.03
N SER A 252 -1.27 13.48 7.59
CA SER A 252 -1.40 12.15 8.18
C SER A 252 -2.01 11.13 7.21
N GLY A 253 -1.42 9.93 7.16
CA GLY A 253 -1.97 8.77 6.46
C GLY A 253 -2.93 7.93 7.31
N VAL A 254 -3.21 8.33 8.56
CA VAL A 254 -4.11 7.60 9.46
C VAL A 254 -5.53 7.58 8.90
N LYS A 255 -6.16 6.39 8.88
CA LYS A 255 -7.57 6.22 8.56
C LYS A 255 -8.44 6.69 9.73
N THR A 256 -9.44 7.50 9.42
CA THR A 256 -10.31 8.14 10.41
C THR A 256 -11.78 7.91 10.08
N SER A 257 -12.63 8.15 11.07
CA SER A 257 -14.08 8.16 10.93
C SER A 257 -14.65 9.38 11.65
N ILE A 258 -15.85 9.79 11.28
CA ILE A 258 -16.61 10.83 11.96
C ILE A 258 -17.70 10.16 12.78
N LEU A 259 -17.72 10.41 14.09
CA LEU A 259 -18.82 10.06 14.97
C LEU A 259 -19.83 11.20 14.98
N ILE A 260 -21.09 10.90 14.71
CA ILE A 260 -22.19 11.85 14.83
C ILE A 260 -22.98 11.48 16.08
N LEU A 261 -22.95 12.38 17.06
CA LEU A 261 -23.65 12.23 18.32
C LEU A 261 -24.86 13.15 18.35
N ASP A 262 -25.95 12.70 18.96
CA ASP A 262 -27.11 13.52 19.31
C ASP A 262 -27.73 12.92 20.57
N LYS A 263 -27.60 13.63 21.70
CA LYS A 263 -27.94 13.11 23.03
C LYS A 263 -29.43 12.82 23.19
N LEU A 264 -30.27 13.56 22.45
CA LEU A 264 -31.72 13.37 22.46
C LEU A 264 -32.12 12.22 21.54
N LEU A 265 -31.64 12.23 20.29
CA LEU A 265 -32.05 11.24 19.28
C LEU A 265 -31.48 9.85 19.55
N ALA A 266 -30.24 9.75 20.07
CA ALA A 266 -29.64 8.46 20.40
C ALA A 266 -30.47 7.69 21.42
N LYS A 267 -31.09 8.36 22.41
CA LYS A 267 -31.97 7.72 23.41
C LYS A 267 -33.35 7.36 22.86
N GLN A 268 -33.74 7.92 21.72
CA GLN A 268 -35.01 7.67 21.05
C GLN A 268 -34.90 6.65 19.90
N SER A 269 -33.68 6.26 19.53
CA SER A 269 -33.41 5.34 18.43
C SER A 269 -32.85 4.00 18.94
N ASP A 270 -33.38 2.91 18.41
CA ASP A 270 -32.83 1.55 18.58
C ASP A 270 -31.83 1.18 17.48
N THR A 271 -31.47 2.13 16.61
CA THR A 271 -30.57 1.90 15.47
C THR A 271 -29.47 2.95 15.38
N ILE A 272 -28.40 2.61 14.66
CA ILE A 272 -27.28 3.48 14.33
C ILE A 272 -27.03 3.37 12.82
N ALA A 273 -26.87 4.51 12.15
CA ALA A 273 -26.55 4.55 10.74
C ALA A 273 -25.03 4.51 10.51
N PHE A 274 -24.58 3.72 9.54
CA PHE A 274 -23.19 3.62 9.12
C PHE A 274 -23.07 4.03 7.66
N PHE A 275 -22.10 4.90 7.37
CA PHE A 275 -21.76 5.32 6.02
C PHE A 275 -20.29 5.05 5.77
N LYS A 276 -19.93 4.64 4.55
CA LYS A 276 -18.56 4.47 4.12
C LYS A 276 -18.33 5.36 2.91
N ILE A 277 -17.35 6.24 3.03
CA ILE A 277 -16.92 7.12 1.96
C ILE A 277 -15.64 6.51 1.38
N GLU A 278 -15.63 6.29 0.08
CA GLU A 278 -14.48 5.82 -0.69
C GLU A 278 -13.84 6.97 -1.46
N ASN A 279 -14.64 7.97 -1.87
CA ASN A 279 -14.15 9.15 -2.57
C ASN A 279 -14.64 10.46 -1.95
N ASP A 280 -13.70 11.24 -1.40
CA ASP A 280 -13.98 12.54 -0.78
C ASP A 280 -13.83 13.74 -1.73
N GLY A 281 -13.70 13.49 -3.04
CA GLY A 281 -13.54 14.52 -4.06
C GLY A 281 -12.08 14.89 -4.38
N PHE A 282 -11.13 14.21 -3.74
CA PHE A 282 -9.69 14.42 -3.95
C PHE A 282 -8.93 13.09 -3.98
N GLY A 283 -7.85 13.03 -4.76
CA GLY A 283 -6.94 11.89 -4.73
C GLY A 283 -6.36 11.68 -3.33
N LEU A 284 -6.17 10.43 -2.92
CA LEU A 284 -5.73 10.07 -1.55
C LEU A 284 -4.21 10.16 -1.33
N GLY A 285 -3.44 10.54 -2.36
CA GLY A 285 -1.99 10.77 -2.28
C GLY A 285 -1.62 12.13 -1.69
N ALA A 286 -0.33 12.34 -1.42
CA ALA A 286 0.19 13.57 -0.80
C ALA A 286 -0.17 14.88 -1.52
N GLN A 287 -0.41 14.82 -2.83
CA GLN A 287 -0.75 15.99 -3.65
C GLN A 287 -2.23 16.38 -3.61
N ARG A 288 -3.13 15.54 -3.08
CA ARG A 288 -4.58 15.80 -2.93
C ARG A 288 -5.20 16.54 -4.12
N ARG A 289 -4.97 16.08 -5.35
CA ARG A 289 -5.54 16.69 -6.57
C ARG A 289 -7.04 16.39 -6.63
N ALA A 290 -7.86 17.38 -6.97
CA ALA A 290 -9.30 17.19 -7.14
C ALA A 290 -9.62 16.07 -8.15
N ASN A 291 -10.65 15.29 -7.87
CA ASN A 291 -11.13 14.21 -8.74
C ASN A 291 -12.65 14.28 -8.94
N THR A 292 -13.19 13.45 -9.83
CA THR A 292 -14.64 13.31 -10.06
C THR A 292 -15.23 12.20 -9.20
N GLY A 293 -16.52 12.29 -8.85
CA GLY A 293 -17.25 11.24 -8.12
C GLY A 293 -17.22 11.38 -6.59
N GLU A 294 -17.27 12.61 -6.07
CA GLU A 294 -17.35 12.88 -4.62
C GLU A 294 -18.65 12.32 -4.00
N GLU A 295 -18.51 11.58 -2.91
CA GLU A 295 -19.66 10.96 -2.21
C GLU A 295 -20.15 11.76 -0.99
N LEU A 296 -19.39 12.76 -0.51
CA LEU A 296 -19.76 13.55 0.68
C LEU A 296 -21.14 14.19 0.51
N THR A 297 -21.45 14.69 -0.69
CA THR A 297 -22.75 15.28 -0.99
C THR A 297 -23.90 14.27 -0.87
N GLN A 298 -23.72 13.04 -1.36
CA GLN A 298 -24.72 11.97 -1.25
C GLN A 298 -24.90 11.52 0.20
N VAL A 299 -23.80 11.25 0.89
CA VAL A 299 -23.83 10.84 2.31
C VAL A 299 -24.48 11.91 3.18
N LYS A 300 -24.22 13.20 2.92
CA LYS A 300 -24.88 14.30 3.61
C LYS A 300 -26.40 14.26 3.43
N ALA A 301 -26.88 14.02 2.20
CA ALA A 301 -28.30 13.97 1.92
C ALA A 301 -28.99 12.80 2.65
N GLU A 302 -28.42 11.59 2.57
CA GLU A 302 -28.94 10.40 3.26
C GLU A 302 -28.89 10.52 4.78
N LEU A 303 -27.80 11.09 5.31
CA LEU A 303 -27.67 11.32 6.75
C LEU A 303 -28.67 12.36 7.25
N ALA A 304 -28.91 13.43 6.48
CA ALA A 304 -29.92 14.43 6.81
C ALA A 304 -31.33 13.82 6.81
N GLU A 305 -31.65 12.97 5.83
CA GLU A 305 -32.91 12.24 5.77
C GLU A 305 -33.07 11.30 6.98
N HIS A 306 -32.03 10.55 7.34
CA HIS A 306 -32.03 9.69 8.52
C HIS A 306 -32.28 10.48 9.82
N ILE A 307 -31.55 11.59 10.04
CA ILE A 307 -31.73 12.45 11.21
C ILE A 307 -33.14 13.05 11.23
N GLN A 308 -33.67 13.47 10.07
CA GLN A 308 -35.03 14.00 9.97
C GLN A 308 -36.09 12.95 10.29
N ALA A 309 -35.91 11.72 9.81
CA ALA A 309 -36.81 10.60 10.14
C ALA A 309 -36.80 10.31 11.65
N LEU A 310 -35.63 10.32 12.29
CA LEU A 310 -35.51 10.19 13.75
C LEU A 310 -36.25 11.32 14.48
N ARG A 311 -36.04 12.59 14.08
CA ARG A 311 -36.75 13.75 14.66
C ARG A 311 -38.26 13.65 14.52
N ASN A 312 -38.74 13.13 13.39
CA ASN A 312 -40.16 12.96 13.10
C ASN A 312 -40.74 11.64 13.63
N ARG A 313 -39.93 10.80 14.29
CA ARG A 313 -40.31 9.46 14.78
C ARG A 313 -40.89 8.56 13.68
N GLN A 314 -40.37 8.68 12.47
CA GLN A 314 -40.79 7.85 11.35
C GLN A 314 -40.11 6.47 11.40
N PRO A 315 -40.79 5.39 10.99
CA PRO A 315 -40.18 4.08 10.88
C PRO A 315 -38.99 4.09 9.91
N LEU A 316 -37.80 3.72 10.40
CA LEU A 316 -36.57 3.69 9.60
C LEU A 316 -36.52 2.50 8.63
N ALA A 317 -37.44 1.53 8.74
CA ALA A 317 -37.50 0.34 7.88
C ALA A 317 -37.74 0.66 6.40
N ASN A 318 -38.30 1.84 6.10
CA ASN A 318 -38.57 2.29 4.73
C ASN A 318 -37.43 3.14 4.15
N LEU A 319 -36.45 3.53 4.96
CA LEU A 319 -35.27 4.22 4.46
C LEU A 319 -34.31 3.19 3.88
N GLN A 320 -34.12 3.24 2.56
CA GLN A 320 -33.10 2.48 1.86
C GLN A 320 -32.02 3.44 1.37
N PRO A 321 -31.13 3.90 2.26
CA PRO A 321 -29.98 4.70 1.85
C PRO A 321 -29.17 3.93 0.79
N ILE A 322 -28.70 4.63 -0.24
CA ILE A 322 -27.97 4.03 -1.37
C ILE A 322 -26.59 3.59 -0.89
N ILE A 323 -25.96 4.38 -0.02
CA ILE A 323 -24.61 4.13 0.53
C ILE A 323 -24.68 3.72 2.01
N GLY A 324 -25.63 4.26 2.76
CA GLY A 324 -25.78 3.98 4.19
C GLY A 324 -26.25 2.57 4.56
N LEU A 325 -25.98 2.18 5.80
CA LEU A 325 -26.45 0.94 6.42
C LEU A 325 -27.03 1.27 7.80
N ILE A 326 -28.30 0.94 8.03
CA ILE A 326 -28.96 1.14 9.32
C ILE A 326 -28.89 -0.17 10.12
N VAL A 327 -28.32 -0.11 11.31
CA VAL A 327 -28.03 -1.30 12.13
C VAL A 327 -28.72 -1.20 13.49
N PRO A 328 -29.46 -2.24 13.94
CA PRO A 328 -29.99 -2.29 15.29
C PRO A 328 -28.89 -2.30 16.36
N LYS A 329 -29.06 -1.52 17.44
CA LYS A 329 -28.13 -1.48 18.58
C LYS A 329 -27.93 -2.85 19.22
N GLU A 330 -28.97 -3.68 19.25
CA GLU A 330 -28.90 -5.07 19.71
C GLU A 330 -27.86 -5.90 18.92
N LYS A 331 -27.78 -5.70 17.60
CA LYS A 331 -26.79 -6.37 16.76
C LYS A 331 -25.36 -5.90 17.08
N ILE A 332 -25.21 -4.62 17.44
CA ILE A 332 -23.92 -4.01 17.80
C ILE A 332 -23.44 -4.51 19.17
N SER A 333 -24.35 -4.68 20.12
CA SER A 333 -24.04 -5.10 21.49
C SER A 333 -23.83 -6.61 21.67
N LEU A 334 -24.26 -7.45 20.72
CA LEU A 334 -24.32 -8.91 20.81
C LEU A 334 -23.03 -9.60 21.29
N ASN A 335 -21.86 -9.13 20.84
CA ASN A 335 -20.56 -9.72 21.20
C ASN A 335 -19.83 -8.97 22.35
N GLY A 336 -20.46 -7.96 22.95
CA GLY A 336 -19.88 -7.15 24.03
C GLY A 336 -18.71 -6.22 23.64
N ASP A 337 -18.26 -6.26 22.38
CA ASP A 337 -17.19 -5.40 21.88
C ASP A 337 -17.66 -4.04 21.36
N TYR A 338 -18.98 -3.89 21.12
CA TYR A 338 -19.63 -2.69 20.58
C TYR A 338 -18.91 -2.13 19.36
N ASN A 339 -18.45 -2.99 18.44
CA ASN A 339 -17.65 -2.57 17.29
C ASN A 339 -18.44 -1.60 16.40
N LEU A 340 -17.82 -0.54 15.90
CA LEU A 340 -18.48 0.48 15.08
C LEU A 340 -18.09 0.40 13.60
N SER A 341 -17.60 -0.76 13.14
CA SER A 341 -17.31 -1.01 11.73
C SER A 341 -18.60 -1.44 11.03
N GLY A 342 -19.24 -0.52 10.31
CA GLY A 342 -20.53 -0.76 9.65
C GLY A 342 -20.59 -2.03 8.80
N GLU A 343 -19.51 -2.32 8.06
CA GLU A 343 -19.41 -3.52 7.21
C GLU A 343 -19.65 -4.84 7.96
N ARG A 344 -19.38 -4.92 9.27
CA ARG A 344 -19.60 -6.14 10.07
C ARG A 344 -21.08 -6.47 10.28
N TYR A 345 -21.96 -5.50 10.04
CA TYR A 345 -23.38 -5.59 10.35
C TYR A 345 -24.29 -5.64 9.14
N ARG A 346 -23.73 -5.51 7.94
CA ARG A 346 -24.47 -5.77 6.71
C ARG A 346 -24.96 -7.22 6.81
N GLU A 347 -26.26 -7.48 6.64
CA GLU A 347 -26.81 -8.84 6.74
C GLU A 347 -26.24 -9.71 5.61
N ASN A 348 -25.12 -10.35 5.95
CA ASN A 348 -24.60 -11.63 5.49
C ASN A 348 -23.68 -12.23 6.59
N GLY A 349 -24.26 -12.35 7.79
CA GLY A 349 -24.09 -13.46 8.75
C GLY A 349 -22.82 -13.57 9.62
N CYS A 350 -22.84 -14.61 10.46
CA CYS A 350 -21.83 -15.21 11.36
C CYS A 350 -20.36 -15.15 10.90
N ARG A 351 -19.42 -15.78 11.62
CA ARG A 351 -18.02 -15.93 11.13
C ARG A 351 -18.02 -16.51 9.70
N ILE A 352 -17.89 -15.67 8.69
CA ILE A 352 -18.20 -15.95 7.28
C ILE A 352 -17.17 -15.21 6.43
N HIS A 353 -16.59 -15.94 5.48
CA HIS A 353 -15.88 -15.37 4.33
C HIS A 353 -16.66 -14.15 3.83
N SER A 354 -16.02 -13.02 3.54
CA SER A 354 -16.71 -11.76 3.20
C SER A 354 -17.70 -11.86 2.02
N PHE A 355 -17.70 -12.98 1.30
CA PHE A 355 -18.59 -13.33 0.20
C PHE A 355 -19.11 -14.76 0.35
N PRO A 356 -20.32 -15.09 -0.16
CA PRO A 356 -20.84 -16.45 -0.12
C PRO A 356 -19.87 -17.42 -0.83
N LEU A 357 -19.54 -18.52 -0.17
CA LEU A 357 -18.75 -19.58 -0.78
C LEU A 357 -19.61 -20.40 -1.75
N VAL A 358 -19.15 -20.53 -2.98
CA VAL A 358 -19.78 -21.30 -4.05
C VAL A 358 -18.85 -22.45 -4.43
N ALA A 359 -19.40 -23.67 -4.51
CA ALA A 359 -18.62 -24.82 -4.94
C ALA A 359 -18.40 -24.77 -6.46
N LEU A 360 -17.23 -25.18 -6.93
CA LEU A 360 -16.95 -25.34 -8.36
C LEU A 360 -17.87 -26.39 -9.02
N GLY A 361 -18.47 -27.28 -8.24
CA GLY A 361 -19.48 -28.24 -8.68
C GLY A 361 -20.92 -27.70 -8.70
N GLU A 362 -21.16 -26.44 -8.32
CA GLU A 362 -22.51 -25.87 -8.28
C GLU A 362 -23.09 -25.65 -9.69
N THR A 363 -24.09 -26.46 -10.03
CA THR A 363 -24.73 -26.48 -11.35
C THR A 363 -25.50 -25.19 -11.62
N GLY A 364 -25.42 -24.67 -12.84
CA GLY A 364 -26.04 -23.40 -13.23
C GLY A 364 -25.13 -22.18 -13.04
N ILE A 365 -23.96 -22.36 -12.42
CA ILE A 365 -22.88 -21.36 -12.39
C ILE A 365 -21.64 -21.93 -13.08
N PHE A 366 -21.23 -23.13 -12.66
CA PHE A 366 -20.04 -23.79 -13.17
C PHE A 366 -20.36 -25.20 -13.67
N ARG A 367 -19.68 -25.59 -14.75
CA ARG A 367 -19.61 -26.97 -15.20
C ARG A 367 -18.17 -27.41 -15.31
N ILE A 368 -17.78 -28.40 -14.51
CA ILE A 368 -16.43 -28.96 -14.57
C ILE A 368 -16.35 -30.00 -15.67
N GLU A 369 -15.33 -29.87 -16.53
CA GLU A 369 -15.02 -30.83 -17.58
C GLU A 369 -13.59 -31.36 -17.47
N SER A 370 -13.43 -32.66 -17.73
CA SER A 370 -12.11 -33.28 -17.85
C SER A 370 -11.69 -33.28 -19.32
N GLY A 371 -10.41 -33.11 -19.59
CA GLY A 371 -9.86 -33.28 -20.92
C GLY A 371 -9.68 -34.74 -21.33
N GLY A 372 -9.25 -34.95 -22.57
CA GLY A 372 -8.99 -36.26 -23.16
C GLY A 372 -7.83 -36.21 -24.14
N THR A 373 -7.21 -37.37 -24.37
CA THR A 373 -6.06 -37.50 -25.28
C THR A 373 -6.40 -38.50 -26.35
N PRO A 374 -6.47 -38.09 -27.63
CA PRO A 374 -6.54 -39.01 -28.74
C PRO A 374 -5.33 -39.94 -28.76
N LYS A 375 -5.49 -41.12 -29.36
CA LYS A 375 -4.40 -42.07 -29.53
C LYS A 375 -3.26 -41.42 -30.32
N SER A 376 -2.07 -41.37 -29.72
CA SER A 376 -0.90 -40.68 -30.31
C SER A 376 -0.32 -41.39 -31.53
N ASP A 377 -0.60 -42.69 -31.67
CA ASP A 377 -0.17 -43.57 -32.75
C ASP A 377 -1.11 -43.58 -33.97
N VAL A 378 -2.26 -42.89 -33.89
CA VAL A 378 -3.19 -42.71 -35.00
C VAL A 378 -2.99 -41.32 -35.60
N GLU A 379 -2.30 -41.23 -36.74
CA GLU A 379 -1.89 -39.97 -37.35
C GLU A 379 -3.08 -39.11 -37.79
N GLU A 380 -4.18 -39.73 -38.23
CA GLU A 380 -5.41 -39.08 -38.67
C GLU A 380 -6.12 -38.26 -37.57
N TYR A 381 -5.75 -38.47 -36.30
CA TYR A 381 -6.33 -37.74 -35.17
C TYR A 381 -5.69 -36.36 -34.96
N TRP A 382 -4.57 -36.05 -35.62
CA TRP A 382 -3.74 -34.88 -35.34
C TRP A 382 -3.70 -33.90 -36.52
N GLY A 383 -3.38 -32.64 -36.25
CA GLY A 383 -3.17 -31.62 -37.29
C GLY A 383 -4.45 -31.03 -37.91
N GLY A 384 -5.60 -31.19 -37.24
CA GLY A 384 -6.87 -30.61 -37.67
C GLY A 384 -7.11 -29.17 -37.20
N LYS A 385 -8.38 -28.75 -37.20
CA LYS A 385 -8.80 -27.38 -36.85
C LYS A 385 -9.09 -27.19 -35.35
N VAL A 386 -9.17 -28.27 -34.57
CA VAL A 386 -9.50 -28.18 -33.14
C VAL A 386 -8.24 -27.92 -32.35
N ALA A 387 -8.13 -26.74 -31.74
CA ALA A 387 -7.05 -26.38 -30.83
C ALA A 387 -7.02 -27.35 -29.64
N TRP A 388 -5.86 -27.96 -29.34
CA TRP A 388 -5.70 -28.94 -28.26
C TRP A 388 -4.59 -28.53 -27.29
N ALA A 389 -4.98 -28.04 -26.13
CA ALA A 389 -4.09 -27.45 -25.13
C ALA A 389 -3.43 -28.50 -24.23
N THR A 390 -2.15 -28.24 -23.94
CA THR A 390 -1.26 -29.00 -23.09
C THR A 390 -0.57 -28.08 -22.07
N LEU A 391 0.25 -28.62 -21.18
CA LEU A 391 1.06 -27.82 -20.24
C LEU A 391 2.03 -26.83 -20.91
N VAL A 392 2.37 -27.03 -22.19
CA VAL A 392 3.23 -26.10 -22.94
C VAL A 392 2.50 -24.78 -23.22
N ASP A 393 1.17 -24.82 -23.28
CA ASP A 393 0.32 -23.67 -23.57
C ASP A 393 -0.01 -22.85 -22.30
N LEU A 394 0.40 -23.33 -21.12
CA LEU A 394 0.38 -22.60 -19.85
C LEU A 394 1.81 -22.52 -19.28
N PRO A 395 2.65 -21.58 -19.73
CA PRO A 395 4.03 -21.46 -19.27
C PRO A 395 4.11 -21.08 -17.78
N ALA A 396 5.16 -21.54 -17.09
CA ALA A 396 5.32 -21.32 -15.65
C ALA A 396 5.66 -19.86 -15.27
N SER A 397 6.09 -19.05 -16.25
CA SER A 397 6.39 -17.63 -16.08
C SER A 397 5.15 -16.77 -15.86
N ASP A 398 4.01 -17.25 -16.35
CA ASP A 398 2.78 -16.50 -16.33
C ASP A 398 2.07 -16.69 -14.99
N PHE A 399 1.49 -15.61 -14.49
CA PHE A 399 0.64 -15.68 -13.32
C PHE A 399 -0.69 -16.38 -13.67
N ILE A 400 -1.34 -15.93 -14.74
CA ILE A 400 -2.49 -16.56 -15.39
C ILE A 400 -2.28 -16.43 -16.91
N SER A 401 -2.30 -17.53 -17.65
CA SER A 401 -2.07 -17.51 -19.11
C SER A 401 -3.35 -17.27 -19.91
N GLU A 402 -3.25 -16.55 -21.03
CA GLU A 402 -4.34 -16.48 -22.02
C GLU A 402 -4.08 -17.40 -23.21
N ILE A 403 -4.95 -18.39 -23.41
CA ILE A 403 -4.82 -19.35 -24.52
C ILE A 403 -5.60 -18.82 -25.72
N ARG A 404 -4.87 -18.20 -26.66
CA ARG A 404 -5.40 -17.71 -27.95
C ARG A 404 -5.07 -18.64 -29.12
N THR A 405 -4.07 -19.50 -28.93
CA THR A 405 -3.63 -20.54 -29.87
C THR A 405 -3.04 -21.70 -29.09
N THR A 406 -3.01 -22.90 -29.66
CA THR A 406 -2.35 -24.07 -29.06
C THR A 406 -1.22 -24.57 -29.94
N LYS A 407 -0.17 -25.12 -29.31
CA LYS A 407 0.98 -25.68 -30.04
C LYS A 407 0.62 -26.91 -30.88
N ARG A 408 -0.42 -27.65 -30.48
CA ARG A 408 -0.94 -28.82 -31.20
C ARG A 408 -2.43 -28.66 -31.48
N THR A 409 -2.89 -29.35 -32.52
CA THR A 409 -4.31 -29.42 -32.89
C THR A 409 -4.71 -30.87 -33.17
N ILE A 410 -6.00 -31.14 -33.07
CA ILE A 410 -6.62 -32.44 -33.37
C ILE A 410 -7.69 -32.29 -34.46
N THR A 411 -8.02 -33.38 -35.14
CA THR A 411 -9.09 -33.44 -36.15
C THR A 411 -10.45 -33.67 -35.49
N GLU A 412 -11.55 -33.45 -36.23
CA GLU A 412 -12.89 -33.80 -35.74
C GLU A 412 -13.00 -35.30 -35.41
N LEU A 413 -12.34 -36.15 -36.18
CA LEU A 413 -12.26 -37.59 -35.92
C LEU A 413 -11.51 -37.88 -34.61
N GLY A 414 -10.37 -37.24 -34.36
CA GLY A 414 -9.63 -37.39 -33.11
C GLY A 414 -10.41 -36.90 -31.89
N LEU A 415 -11.24 -35.88 -32.05
CA LEU A 415 -12.18 -35.43 -31.02
C LEU A 415 -13.28 -36.47 -30.76
N ALA A 416 -13.92 -37.00 -31.81
CA ALA A 416 -15.01 -37.97 -31.70
C ALA A 416 -14.57 -39.34 -31.13
N GLU A 417 -13.37 -39.79 -31.49
CA GLU A 417 -12.81 -41.09 -31.09
C GLU A 417 -11.98 -41.03 -29.79
N SER A 418 -12.12 -39.95 -29.02
CA SER A 418 -11.46 -39.79 -27.73
C SER A 418 -12.41 -39.23 -26.66
N SER A 419 -11.93 -39.19 -25.42
CA SER A 419 -12.68 -38.55 -24.33
C SER A 419 -12.53 -37.02 -24.30
N ALA A 420 -11.87 -36.42 -25.31
CA ALA A 420 -11.69 -34.98 -25.38
C ALA A 420 -13.02 -34.29 -25.65
N LYS A 421 -13.17 -33.08 -25.10
CA LYS A 421 -14.38 -32.27 -25.26
C LYS A 421 -14.00 -30.86 -25.66
N ILE A 422 -14.88 -30.22 -26.44
CA ILE A 422 -14.77 -28.78 -26.70
C ILE A 422 -15.18 -28.02 -25.44
N ILE A 423 -14.26 -27.18 -24.98
CA ILE A 423 -14.41 -26.23 -23.90
C ILE A 423 -14.69 -24.88 -24.56
N PRO A 424 -15.81 -24.21 -24.22
CA PRO A 424 -16.15 -22.92 -24.79
C PRO A 424 -15.15 -21.86 -24.34
N GLU A 425 -15.05 -20.77 -25.10
CA GLU A 425 -14.26 -19.59 -24.71
C GLU A 425 -14.66 -19.05 -23.33
N ASN A 426 -13.74 -18.33 -22.70
CA ASN A 426 -13.88 -17.76 -21.36
C ASN A 426 -14.09 -18.80 -20.25
N SER A 427 -13.54 -20.02 -20.44
CA SER A 427 -13.44 -21.03 -19.39
C SER A 427 -12.07 -20.94 -18.69
N VAL A 428 -12.02 -21.37 -17.43
CA VAL A 428 -10.76 -21.42 -16.68
C VAL A 428 -10.16 -22.82 -16.75
N ILE A 429 -8.94 -22.92 -17.21
CA ILE A 429 -8.21 -24.16 -17.48
C ILE A 429 -7.18 -24.38 -16.37
N VAL A 430 -7.27 -25.49 -15.64
CA VAL A 430 -6.40 -25.78 -14.49
C VAL A 430 -5.68 -27.10 -14.68
N SER A 431 -4.35 -27.07 -14.62
CA SER A 431 -3.55 -28.30 -14.60
C SER A 431 -3.71 -29.00 -13.26
N THR A 432 -4.19 -30.25 -13.30
CA THR A 432 -4.46 -31.08 -12.11
C THR A 432 -3.62 -32.35 -12.05
N ARG A 433 -2.64 -32.52 -12.95
CA ARG A 433 -1.76 -33.70 -13.00
C ARG A 433 -0.30 -33.30 -13.24
N ALA A 434 0.63 -33.96 -12.55
CA ALA A 434 2.07 -33.75 -12.61
C ALA A 434 2.52 -32.34 -12.15
N THR A 435 2.16 -31.29 -12.90
CA THR A 435 2.43 -29.88 -12.54
C THR A 435 1.12 -29.21 -12.13
N ILE A 436 0.67 -29.50 -10.91
CA ILE A 436 -0.62 -29.02 -10.39
C ILE A 436 -0.57 -27.51 -10.11
N GLY A 437 -1.59 -26.79 -10.59
CA GLY A 437 -1.82 -25.38 -10.27
C GLY A 437 -1.40 -24.38 -11.34
N ARG A 438 -1.07 -24.82 -12.56
CA ARG A 438 -1.00 -23.89 -13.70
C ARG A 438 -2.41 -23.54 -14.15
N ILE A 439 -2.70 -22.25 -14.23
CA ILE A 439 -4.04 -21.72 -14.48
C ILE A 439 -3.99 -20.82 -15.72
N GLY A 440 -4.98 -20.96 -16.59
CA GLY A 440 -5.15 -20.10 -17.75
C GLY A 440 -6.61 -19.92 -18.12
N ILE A 441 -6.87 -19.00 -19.04
CA ILE A 441 -8.20 -18.69 -19.57
C ILE A 441 -8.13 -18.86 -21.08
N ASN A 442 -9.04 -19.64 -21.65
CA ASN A 442 -9.09 -19.78 -23.10
C ASN A 442 -9.91 -18.65 -23.74
N ARG A 443 -9.39 -18.05 -24.81
CA ARG A 443 -10.05 -16.99 -25.58
C ARG A 443 -10.56 -17.47 -26.94
N ILE A 444 -10.39 -18.76 -27.20
CA ILE A 444 -10.95 -19.50 -28.32
C ILE A 444 -11.49 -20.83 -27.80
N PRO A 445 -12.44 -21.49 -28.47
CA PRO A 445 -12.83 -22.85 -28.15
C PRO A 445 -11.63 -23.80 -28.26
N ILE A 446 -11.41 -24.62 -27.24
CA ILE A 446 -10.28 -25.58 -27.19
C ILE A 446 -10.73 -26.93 -26.69
N ALA A 447 -9.99 -27.98 -27.01
CA ALA A 447 -9.95 -29.22 -26.24
C ALA A 447 -8.68 -29.23 -25.37
N THR A 448 -8.68 -30.01 -24.28
CA THR A 448 -7.50 -30.13 -23.40
C THR A 448 -7.13 -31.59 -23.22
N ASN A 449 -5.86 -31.86 -22.88
CA ASN A 449 -5.46 -33.22 -22.50
C ASN A 449 -6.04 -33.64 -21.13
N GLN A 450 -5.88 -34.92 -20.78
CA GLN A 450 -6.43 -35.52 -19.55
C GLN A 450 -5.87 -34.91 -18.25
N GLY A 451 -4.73 -34.21 -18.34
CA GLY A 451 -4.10 -33.55 -17.20
C GLY A 451 -4.81 -32.31 -16.69
N PHE A 452 -5.84 -31.83 -17.39
CA PHE A 452 -6.60 -30.62 -17.01
C PHE A 452 -7.96 -30.93 -16.40
N LYS A 453 -8.43 -29.97 -15.60
CA LYS A 453 -9.84 -29.75 -15.28
C LYS A 453 -10.21 -28.35 -15.74
N ASN A 454 -11.33 -28.26 -16.41
CA ASN A 454 -11.81 -27.05 -17.06
C ASN A 454 -13.06 -26.58 -16.32
N VAL A 455 -13.02 -25.37 -15.78
CA VAL A 455 -14.17 -24.69 -15.18
C VAL A 455 -14.87 -23.94 -16.29
N VAL A 456 -15.92 -24.53 -16.85
CA VAL A 456 -16.81 -23.85 -17.80
C VAL A 456 -17.74 -22.95 -17.00
N ILE A 457 -17.78 -21.67 -17.36
CA ILE A 457 -18.66 -20.68 -16.73
C ILE A 457 -19.97 -20.68 -17.53
N GLU A 458 -21.07 -21.09 -16.89
CA GLU A 458 -22.37 -21.19 -17.56
C GLU A 458 -23.12 -19.85 -17.55
N ASP A 459 -22.81 -18.96 -16.60
CA ASP A 459 -23.42 -17.64 -16.47
C ASP A 459 -22.37 -16.52 -16.37
N LEU A 460 -22.00 -15.97 -17.52
CA LEU A 460 -21.11 -14.80 -17.64
C LEU A 460 -21.76 -13.50 -17.14
N GLY A 461 -23.08 -13.48 -16.94
CA GLY A 461 -23.79 -12.36 -16.30
C GLY A 461 -23.59 -12.33 -14.78
N ARG A 462 -23.10 -13.44 -14.20
CA ARG A 462 -22.85 -13.56 -12.76
C ARG A 462 -21.38 -13.73 -12.40
N VAL A 463 -20.54 -14.22 -13.32
CA VAL A 463 -19.16 -14.57 -13.01
C VAL A 463 -18.16 -14.05 -14.05
N VAL A 464 -17.08 -13.44 -13.55
CA VAL A 464 -15.94 -12.99 -14.36
C VAL A 464 -14.88 -14.11 -14.42
N PRO A 465 -14.46 -14.59 -15.62
CA PRO A 465 -13.46 -15.65 -15.76
C PRO A 465 -12.13 -15.36 -15.07
N GLU A 466 -11.66 -14.12 -15.17
CA GLU A 466 -10.43 -13.61 -14.57
C GLU A 466 -10.49 -13.72 -13.05
N PHE A 467 -11.64 -13.40 -12.46
CA PHE A 467 -11.87 -13.51 -11.03
C PHE A 467 -11.77 -14.97 -10.55
N VAL A 468 -12.39 -15.91 -11.26
CA VAL A 468 -12.31 -17.34 -10.94
C VAL A 468 -10.88 -17.85 -11.05
N ALA A 469 -10.16 -17.46 -12.11
CA ALA A 469 -8.75 -17.82 -12.29
C ALA A 469 -7.89 -17.31 -11.12
N LEU A 470 -8.10 -16.07 -10.68
CA LEU A 470 -7.42 -15.47 -9.52
C LEU A 470 -7.66 -16.26 -8.23
N LEU A 471 -8.90 -16.63 -7.92
CA LEU A 471 -9.20 -17.39 -6.70
C LEU A 471 -8.63 -18.79 -6.71
N LEU A 472 -8.59 -19.44 -7.89
CA LEU A 472 -7.99 -20.76 -8.02
C LEU A 472 -6.49 -20.75 -7.73
N THR A 473 -5.79 -19.62 -7.93
CA THR A 473 -4.37 -19.50 -7.56
C THR A 473 -4.14 -19.73 -6.06
N LYS A 474 -5.05 -19.24 -5.20
CA LYS A 474 -5.01 -19.44 -3.74
C LYS A 474 -5.31 -20.88 -3.33
N LEU A 475 -6.08 -21.61 -4.12
CA LEU A 475 -6.45 -23.00 -3.85
C LEU A 475 -5.39 -24.01 -4.31
N VAL A 476 -4.34 -23.60 -5.01
CA VAL A 476 -3.27 -24.50 -5.48
C VAL A 476 -2.63 -25.33 -4.36
N PRO A 477 -2.31 -24.80 -3.16
CA PRO A 477 -1.82 -25.61 -2.05
C PRO A 477 -2.79 -26.70 -1.64
N THR A 478 -4.08 -26.38 -1.57
CA THR A 478 -5.16 -27.34 -1.29
C THR A 478 -5.26 -28.41 -2.37
N MET A 479 -5.21 -28.02 -3.65
CA MET A 479 -5.19 -28.96 -4.78
C MET A 479 -4.02 -29.94 -4.69
N LYS A 480 -2.82 -29.44 -4.35
CA LYS A 480 -1.61 -30.28 -4.17
C LYS A 480 -1.73 -31.24 -2.99
N ALA A 481 -2.38 -30.81 -1.90
CA ALA A 481 -2.63 -31.65 -0.73
C ALA A 481 -3.65 -32.75 -1.00
N TRP A 482 -4.69 -32.47 -1.80
CA TRP A 482 -5.75 -33.41 -2.14
C TRP A 482 -5.37 -34.38 -3.28
N ALA A 483 -4.32 -34.07 -4.04
CA ALA A 483 -3.88 -34.91 -5.14
C ALA A 483 -3.23 -36.21 -4.66
N THR A 484 -3.65 -37.33 -5.25
CA THR A 484 -3.19 -38.69 -4.90
C THR A 484 -2.49 -39.35 -6.10
N GLY A 485 -1.74 -40.43 -5.85
CA GLY A 485 -1.01 -41.18 -6.89
C GLY A 485 0.49 -41.30 -6.64
N GLY A 486 1.08 -42.46 -7.01
CA GLY A 486 2.49 -42.78 -6.78
C GLY A 486 3.45 -42.08 -7.73
N THR A 487 3.39 -42.39 -9.03
CA THR A 487 4.34 -41.83 -10.03
C THR A 487 3.99 -40.40 -10.45
N PHE A 488 2.69 -40.08 -10.56
CA PHE A 488 2.21 -38.72 -10.80
C PHE A 488 1.03 -38.43 -9.88
N LYS A 489 1.11 -37.33 -9.13
CA LYS A 489 -0.03 -36.84 -8.35
C LYS A 489 -1.09 -36.28 -9.29
N GLU A 490 -2.35 -36.63 -9.04
CA GLU A 490 -3.50 -36.18 -9.80
C GLU A 490 -4.68 -35.85 -8.87
N LEU A 491 -5.40 -34.77 -9.18
CA LEU A 491 -6.65 -34.40 -8.49
C LEU A 491 -7.85 -34.83 -9.35
N SER A 492 -8.70 -35.68 -8.78
CA SER A 492 -9.89 -36.20 -9.47
C SER A 492 -10.91 -35.09 -9.76
N LYS A 493 -11.77 -35.30 -10.76
CA LYS A 493 -12.87 -34.37 -11.09
C LYS A 493 -13.80 -34.15 -9.88
N SER A 494 -14.15 -35.22 -9.16
CA SER A 494 -15.04 -35.13 -7.99
C SER A 494 -14.45 -34.25 -6.90
N LYS A 495 -13.18 -34.46 -6.53
CA LYS A 495 -12.49 -33.66 -5.51
C LYS A 495 -12.26 -32.22 -5.97
N PHE A 496 -12.00 -32.01 -7.25
CA PHE A 496 -11.88 -30.66 -7.82
C PHE A 496 -13.21 -29.90 -7.73
N SER A 497 -14.34 -30.55 -7.99
CA SER A 497 -15.69 -29.96 -7.85
C SER A 497 -16.06 -29.59 -6.41
N GLU A 498 -15.44 -30.22 -5.40
CA GLU A 498 -15.64 -29.89 -3.98
C GLU A 498 -14.96 -28.57 -3.55
N LEU A 499 -14.03 -28.05 -4.36
CA LEU A 499 -13.39 -26.77 -4.06
C LEU A 499 -14.43 -25.65 -4.03
N GLN A 500 -14.32 -24.76 -3.05
CA GLN A 500 -15.20 -23.62 -2.88
C GLN A 500 -14.43 -22.33 -3.08
N ILE A 501 -15.08 -21.35 -3.71
CA ILE A 501 -14.54 -20.00 -3.92
C ILE A 501 -15.52 -18.95 -3.38
N PRO A 502 -15.04 -17.87 -2.75
CA PRO A 502 -15.88 -16.72 -2.43
C PRO A 502 -16.39 -16.05 -3.70
N LEU A 503 -17.72 -15.86 -3.83
CA LEU A 503 -18.32 -15.30 -5.03
C LEU A 503 -19.13 -14.00 -4.72
N PRO A 504 -18.48 -12.82 -4.80
CA PRO A 504 -19.16 -11.52 -4.69
C PRO A 504 -20.08 -11.22 -5.89
N SER A 505 -20.78 -10.08 -5.85
CA SER A 505 -21.50 -9.55 -7.02
C SER A 505 -20.56 -9.32 -8.21
N LEU A 506 -21.12 -9.34 -9.43
CA LEU A 506 -20.34 -9.18 -10.66
C LEU A 506 -19.53 -7.88 -10.68
N GLU A 507 -20.07 -6.79 -10.13
CA GLU A 507 -19.40 -5.49 -10.07
C GLU A 507 -18.16 -5.54 -9.19
N ILE A 508 -18.28 -6.09 -7.98
CA ILE A 508 -17.15 -6.28 -7.05
C ILE A 508 -16.10 -7.22 -7.67
N GLN A 509 -16.51 -8.27 -8.38
CA GLN A 509 -15.57 -9.14 -9.10
C GLN A 509 -14.75 -8.34 -10.12
N LYS A 510 -15.39 -7.47 -10.91
CA LYS A 510 -14.73 -6.63 -11.91
C LYS A 510 -13.77 -5.63 -11.27
N GLU A 511 -14.15 -4.99 -10.18
CA GLU A 511 -13.30 -4.05 -9.44
C GLU A 511 -12.04 -4.74 -8.90
N ILE A 512 -12.20 -5.92 -8.30
CA ILE A 512 -11.09 -6.72 -7.78
C ILE A 512 -10.15 -7.12 -8.92
N VAL A 513 -10.72 -7.59 -10.04
CA VAL A 513 -9.93 -7.96 -11.22
C VAL A 513 -9.14 -6.76 -11.71
N ALA A 514 -9.78 -5.59 -11.84
CA ALA A 514 -9.10 -4.36 -12.26
C ALA A 514 -7.98 -3.95 -11.27
N GLU A 515 -8.22 -4.03 -9.96
CA GLU A 515 -7.21 -3.74 -8.93
C GLU A 515 -5.98 -4.65 -9.09
N ILE A 516 -6.19 -5.95 -9.22
CA ILE A 516 -5.09 -6.93 -9.36
C ILE A 516 -4.40 -6.80 -10.72
N GLU A 517 -5.14 -6.55 -11.80
CA GLU A 517 -4.56 -6.29 -13.11
C GLU A 517 -3.64 -5.08 -13.10
N ASP A 518 -4.00 -4.01 -12.41
CA ASP A 518 -3.15 -2.83 -12.28
C ASP A 518 -1.87 -3.12 -11.50
N TYR A 519 -1.95 -3.93 -10.44
CA TYR A 519 -0.75 -4.42 -9.76
C TYR A 519 0.12 -5.29 -10.68
N GLN A 520 -0.50 -6.17 -11.47
CA GLN A 520 0.21 -7.04 -12.39
C GLN A 520 0.89 -6.25 -13.52
N LYS A 521 0.29 -5.16 -14.02
CA LYS A 521 0.92 -4.24 -14.99
C LYS A 521 2.20 -3.64 -14.43
N VAL A 522 2.21 -3.21 -13.17
CA VAL A 522 3.41 -2.69 -12.50
C VAL A 522 4.49 -3.76 -12.38
N ILE A 523 4.12 -4.97 -11.95
CA ILE A 523 5.05 -6.12 -11.85
C ILE A 523 5.66 -6.44 -13.22
N ASN A 524 4.84 -6.49 -14.27
CA ASN A 524 5.29 -6.78 -15.63
C ASN A 524 6.25 -5.70 -16.15
N GLY A 525 5.94 -4.42 -15.92
CA GLY A 525 6.84 -3.31 -16.26
C GLY A 525 8.18 -3.38 -15.53
N ALA A 526 8.16 -3.67 -14.23
CA ALA A 526 9.35 -3.83 -13.41
C ALA A 526 10.22 -5.03 -13.86
N ARG A 527 9.59 -6.16 -14.18
CA ARG A 527 10.28 -7.33 -14.76
C ARG A 527 10.89 -7.00 -16.12
N ALA A 528 10.18 -6.29 -16.98
CA ALA A 528 10.70 -5.87 -18.28
C ALA A 528 11.96 -5.00 -18.14
N VAL A 529 12.01 -4.09 -17.17
CA VAL A 529 13.23 -3.29 -16.88
C VAL A 529 14.39 -4.21 -16.48
N LEU A 530 14.16 -5.15 -15.55
CA LEU A 530 15.18 -6.11 -15.12
C LEU A 530 15.69 -7.00 -16.26
N ASP A 531 14.78 -7.45 -17.12
CA ASP A 531 15.08 -8.35 -18.22
C ASP A 531 15.86 -7.67 -19.34
N HIS A 532 15.61 -6.39 -19.61
CA HIS A 532 16.22 -5.65 -20.73
C HIS A 532 17.41 -4.77 -20.34
N TYR A 533 17.52 -4.33 -19.08
CA TYR A 533 18.63 -3.48 -18.66
C TYR A 533 19.95 -4.24 -18.73
N ARG A 534 20.94 -3.66 -19.42
CA ARG A 534 22.31 -4.16 -19.52
C ARG A 534 23.25 -2.98 -19.31
N PRO A 535 24.13 -3.00 -18.29
CA PRO A 535 25.07 -1.90 -18.10
C PRO A 535 26.06 -1.88 -19.27
N HIS A 536 26.28 -0.68 -19.81
CA HIS A 536 27.12 -0.42 -20.97
C HIS A 536 28.19 0.61 -20.63
N ILE A 537 29.41 0.38 -21.13
CA ILE A 537 30.50 1.35 -21.04
C ILE A 537 30.64 1.98 -22.43
N PRO A 538 30.36 3.28 -22.62
CA PRO A 538 30.49 3.93 -23.92
C PRO A 538 31.96 4.04 -24.28
N ILE A 539 32.43 3.31 -25.29
CA ILE A 539 33.85 3.30 -25.67
C ILE A 539 34.14 4.47 -26.61
N HIS A 540 35.03 5.37 -26.20
CA HIS A 540 35.54 6.42 -27.08
C HIS A 540 36.69 5.90 -27.96
N PRO A 541 36.74 6.23 -29.27
CA PRO A 541 37.81 5.77 -30.17
C PRO A 541 39.23 6.13 -29.72
N ASP A 542 39.38 7.25 -29.00
CA ASP A 542 40.67 7.76 -28.54
C ASP A 542 41.22 7.04 -27.29
N TRP A 543 40.44 6.16 -26.66
CA TRP A 543 40.90 5.43 -25.48
C TRP A 543 41.88 4.32 -25.87
N PRO A 544 43.04 4.21 -25.21
CA PRO A 544 43.99 3.15 -25.49
C PRO A 544 43.39 1.78 -25.14
N MET A 545 43.62 0.80 -26.03
CA MET A 545 43.29 -0.59 -25.78
C MET A 545 44.47 -1.28 -25.11
N VAL A 546 44.37 -1.49 -23.80
CA VAL A 546 45.46 -2.01 -22.96
C VAL A 546 45.20 -3.47 -22.61
N ALA A 547 46.26 -4.29 -22.58
CA ALA A 547 46.11 -5.69 -22.17
C ALA A 547 45.86 -5.77 -20.66
N VAL A 548 44.93 -6.63 -20.22
CA VAL A 548 44.60 -6.78 -18.79
C VAL A 548 45.85 -7.08 -17.97
N GLY A 549 46.80 -7.86 -18.50
CA GLY A 549 48.06 -8.18 -17.83
C GLY A 549 48.96 -6.97 -17.50
N ASP A 550 48.80 -5.84 -18.19
CA ASP A 550 49.61 -4.64 -17.99
C ASP A 550 49.10 -3.77 -16.81
N VAL A 551 47.85 -4.00 -16.39
CA VAL A 551 47.15 -3.20 -15.39
C VAL A 551 46.76 -3.99 -14.13
N VAL A 552 47.08 -5.27 -14.06
CA VAL A 552 46.77 -6.14 -12.91
C VAL A 552 47.93 -7.04 -12.52
N ASN A 553 47.94 -7.45 -11.26
CA ASN A 553 48.68 -8.60 -10.77
C ASN A 553 47.74 -9.80 -10.57
N PHE A 554 48.15 -11.00 -10.99
CA PHE A 554 47.36 -12.21 -10.78
C PHE A 554 47.75 -12.89 -9.47
N VAL A 555 46.74 -13.24 -8.69
CA VAL A 555 46.88 -13.86 -7.38
C VAL A 555 46.41 -15.31 -7.45
N SER A 556 47.23 -16.23 -6.97
CA SER A 556 46.91 -17.66 -6.95
C SER A 556 46.08 -18.00 -5.71
N GLY A 557 44.97 -18.70 -5.93
CA GLY A 557 44.13 -19.26 -4.88
C GLY A 557 44.69 -20.56 -4.31
N LEU A 558 44.09 -21.03 -3.22
CA LEU A 558 44.52 -22.22 -2.50
C LEU A 558 43.99 -23.49 -3.17
N THR A 559 44.88 -24.45 -3.43
CA THR A 559 44.51 -25.80 -3.89
C THR A 559 44.29 -26.69 -2.66
N VAL A 560 43.02 -26.87 -2.27
CA VAL A 560 42.67 -27.70 -1.10
C VAL A 560 41.83 -28.88 -1.55
N SER A 561 42.23 -30.09 -1.15
CA SER A 561 41.32 -31.23 -0.97
C SER A 561 40.68 -31.08 0.42
N ILE A 562 39.42 -30.64 0.48
CA ILE A 562 38.75 -30.21 1.72
C ILE A 562 38.19 -31.46 2.45
N PRO A 563 38.61 -31.80 3.68
CA PRO A 563 37.97 -32.85 4.50
C PRO A 563 36.58 -32.40 4.98
N GLU A 564 35.67 -33.35 5.26
CA GLU A 564 34.23 -33.13 5.46
C GLU A 564 33.79 -32.35 6.72
N VAL A 565 34.67 -31.92 7.65
CA VAL A 565 34.21 -31.26 8.90
C VAL A 565 35.05 -30.04 9.32
N GLU A 566 34.30 -29.00 9.69
CA GLU A 566 34.64 -27.62 10.04
C GLU A 566 34.92 -27.44 11.53
N SER A 567 35.71 -26.43 11.89
CA SER A 567 35.74 -25.91 13.27
C SER A 567 35.51 -24.40 13.25
N GLU A 568 34.50 -23.93 13.98
CA GLU A 568 34.30 -22.51 14.29
C GLU A 568 35.62 -21.91 14.77
N GLY A 569 36.19 -21.00 13.96
CA GLY A 569 37.52 -20.40 14.17
C GLY A 569 38.46 -20.42 12.96
N GLY A 570 38.11 -21.14 11.87
CA GLY A 570 38.88 -21.16 10.62
C GLY A 570 38.72 -19.90 9.74
N THR A 571 39.59 -19.74 8.74
CA THR A 571 39.50 -18.68 7.73
C THR A 571 38.49 -19.07 6.64
N PRO A 572 37.52 -18.21 6.30
CA PRO A 572 36.56 -18.48 5.23
C PRO A 572 37.23 -18.59 3.84
N ILE A 573 36.78 -19.55 3.03
CA ILE A 573 37.24 -19.74 1.64
C ILE A 573 36.12 -19.51 0.63
N ILE A 574 36.35 -18.58 -0.30
CA ILE A 574 35.45 -18.30 -1.44
C ILE A 574 35.70 -19.33 -2.55
N ALA A 575 34.66 -20.05 -2.97
CA ALA A 575 34.71 -21.02 -4.05
C ALA A 575 33.82 -20.61 -5.24
N ILE A 576 33.84 -21.39 -6.34
CA ILE A 576 33.09 -21.05 -7.57
C ILE A 576 31.59 -20.86 -7.30
N ASN A 577 31.00 -21.68 -6.43
CA ASN A 577 29.59 -21.61 -6.06
C ASN A 577 29.22 -20.31 -5.33
N ASN A 578 30.20 -19.61 -4.73
CA ASN A 578 29.98 -18.33 -4.06
C ASN A 578 29.95 -17.15 -5.03
N VAL A 579 30.39 -17.31 -6.29
CA VAL A 579 30.27 -16.27 -7.30
C VAL A 579 28.89 -16.40 -7.94
N THR A 580 28.06 -15.35 -7.91
CA THR A 580 26.68 -15.34 -8.43
C THR A 580 26.63 -14.91 -9.90
N GLU A 581 25.55 -15.23 -10.61
CA GLU A 581 25.45 -15.04 -12.07
C GLU A 581 25.59 -13.58 -12.53
N ASP A 582 25.14 -12.65 -11.70
CA ASP A 582 25.27 -11.20 -11.84
C ASP A 582 26.66 -10.65 -11.47
N GLY A 583 27.60 -11.52 -11.06
CA GLY A 583 28.97 -11.13 -10.74
C GLY A 583 29.16 -10.58 -9.33
N THR A 584 28.27 -10.91 -8.39
CA THR A 584 28.42 -10.60 -6.95
C THR A 584 28.88 -11.84 -6.16
N LEU A 585 29.06 -11.70 -4.85
CA LEU A 585 29.44 -12.79 -3.95
C LEU A 585 28.30 -13.15 -3.02
N THR A 586 27.96 -14.44 -2.95
CA THR A 586 27.07 -15.01 -1.91
C THR A 586 27.89 -15.71 -0.84
N LEU A 587 27.53 -15.46 0.42
CA LEU A 587 28.12 -16.10 1.60
C LEU A 587 27.37 -17.39 2.00
N GLU A 588 26.32 -17.76 1.27
CA GLU A 588 25.61 -19.01 1.52
C GLU A 588 26.51 -20.22 1.25
N GLY A 589 26.52 -21.17 2.19
CA GLY A 589 27.33 -22.39 2.08
C GLY A 589 28.84 -22.13 2.01
N LEU A 590 29.30 -20.99 2.54
CA LEU A 590 30.72 -20.70 2.73
C LEU A 590 31.36 -21.82 3.55
N ARG A 591 32.63 -22.14 3.26
CA ARG A 591 33.39 -23.13 4.02
C ARG A 591 34.50 -22.44 4.80
N TRP A 592 34.89 -23.01 5.93
CA TRP A 592 35.96 -22.50 6.77
C TRP A 592 37.11 -23.50 6.82
N ILE A 593 38.34 -23.01 6.70
CA ILE A 593 39.54 -23.84 6.70
C ILE A 593 40.58 -23.32 7.70
N THR A 594 41.31 -24.23 8.33
CA THR A 594 42.53 -23.85 9.06
C THR A 594 43.64 -23.61 8.04
N PRO A 595 44.22 -22.39 7.99
CA PRO A 595 45.23 -22.06 6.97
C PRO A 595 46.48 -22.94 7.13
N PRO A 596 47.03 -23.53 6.05
CA PRO A 596 48.30 -24.26 6.15
C PRO A 596 49.46 -23.30 6.46
N THR A 597 50.55 -23.78 7.07
CA THR A 597 51.76 -23.03 7.50
C THR A 597 52.58 -22.36 6.38
N LYS A 598 52.04 -22.24 5.16
CA LYS A 598 52.69 -21.57 4.01
C LYS A 598 52.27 -20.10 3.93
N THR A 599 53.04 -19.30 3.19
CA THR A 599 52.62 -17.95 2.77
C THR A 599 51.34 -18.04 1.95
N LEU A 600 50.25 -17.45 2.45
CA LEU A 600 48.95 -17.45 1.82
C LEU A 600 48.62 -16.08 1.25
N ASN A 601 47.93 -16.08 0.10
CA ASN A 601 47.39 -14.86 -0.48
C ASN A 601 45.98 -14.65 0.03
N TYR A 602 45.83 -13.77 1.02
CA TYR A 602 44.53 -13.29 1.45
C TYR A 602 43.95 -12.32 0.43
N LEU A 603 42.62 -12.37 0.30
CA LEU A 603 41.88 -11.40 -0.50
C LEU A 603 41.97 -10.02 0.12
N GLN A 604 42.13 -9.02 -0.75
CA GLN A 604 42.11 -7.61 -0.41
C GLN A 604 40.86 -6.98 -1.03
N LYS A 605 40.29 -5.97 -0.35
CA LYS A 605 39.18 -5.19 -0.92
C LYS A 605 39.60 -4.64 -2.30
N GLY A 606 38.71 -4.79 -3.28
CA GLY A 606 38.98 -4.46 -4.67
C GLY A 606 39.66 -5.56 -5.49
N ASP A 607 39.96 -6.73 -4.93
CA ASP A 607 40.36 -7.91 -5.70
C ASP A 607 39.15 -8.44 -6.51
N LEU A 608 39.42 -8.92 -7.72
CA LEU A 608 38.43 -9.59 -8.55
C LEU A 608 38.68 -11.10 -8.53
N LEU A 609 37.60 -11.88 -8.51
CA LEU A 609 37.60 -13.33 -8.53
C LEU A 609 37.02 -13.83 -9.85
N PHE A 610 37.89 -14.25 -10.77
CA PHE A 610 37.53 -14.65 -12.12
C PHE A 610 37.41 -16.17 -12.25
N ASN A 611 36.27 -16.66 -12.74
CA ASN A 611 36.07 -18.07 -13.03
C ASN A 611 36.73 -18.46 -14.36
N TRP A 612 37.88 -19.13 -14.26
CA TRP A 612 38.68 -19.59 -15.40
C TRP A 612 38.65 -21.11 -15.60
N ARG A 613 38.23 -21.89 -14.58
CA ARG A 613 38.27 -23.35 -14.61
C ARG A 613 36.90 -23.92 -14.26
N ASN A 614 36.12 -24.28 -15.28
CA ASN A 614 34.86 -25.00 -15.09
C ASN A 614 34.62 -25.98 -16.25
N GLY A 615 34.09 -27.18 -15.95
CA GLY A 615 33.68 -28.16 -16.96
C GLY A 615 32.54 -27.66 -17.87
N SER A 616 31.83 -26.62 -17.44
CA SER A 616 30.76 -25.94 -18.17
C SER A 616 31.26 -24.66 -18.84
N LYS A 617 31.38 -24.67 -20.17
CA LYS A 617 31.88 -23.54 -20.99
C LYS A 617 31.11 -22.21 -20.78
N HIS A 618 29.84 -22.27 -20.39
CA HIS A 618 28.99 -21.09 -20.13
C HIS A 618 29.30 -20.35 -18.82
N LEU A 619 30.11 -20.93 -17.94
CA LEU A 619 30.47 -20.34 -16.64
C LEU A 619 31.83 -19.60 -16.65
N VAL A 620 32.61 -19.76 -17.73
CA VAL A 620 33.90 -19.07 -17.91
C VAL A 620 33.68 -17.56 -18.02
N GLY A 621 34.53 -16.76 -17.37
CA GLY A 621 34.46 -15.30 -17.40
C GLY A 621 33.58 -14.68 -16.32
N LYS A 622 32.86 -15.49 -15.54
CA LYS A 622 32.08 -15.04 -14.39
C LYS A 622 33.02 -14.42 -13.35
N THR A 623 32.86 -13.12 -13.10
CA THR A 623 33.82 -12.36 -12.27
C THR A 623 33.12 -11.69 -11.11
N ALA A 624 33.59 -11.93 -9.88
CA ALA A 624 33.14 -11.24 -8.68
C ALA A 624 34.11 -10.13 -8.28
N LEU A 625 33.59 -9.08 -7.65
CA LEU A 625 34.38 -8.07 -6.93
C LEU A 625 34.35 -8.39 -5.43
N PHE A 626 35.50 -8.41 -4.78
CA PHE A 626 35.62 -8.66 -3.35
C PHE A 626 35.68 -7.35 -2.56
N GLU A 627 34.65 -7.09 -1.73
CA GLU A 627 34.51 -5.85 -0.93
C GLU A 627 34.32 -6.12 0.57
N LEU A 628 34.43 -7.39 0.99
CA LEU A 628 34.12 -7.81 2.35
C LEU A 628 35.21 -7.41 3.35
N ASP A 629 34.82 -7.19 4.60
CA ASP A 629 35.72 -6.97 5.73
C ASP A 629 36.14 -8.32 6.34
N GLY A 630 37.44 -8.45 6.64
CA GLY A 630 38.02 -9.62 7.29
C GLY A 630 39.03 -10.37 6.42
N GLN A 631 39.56 -11.47 6.95
CA GLN A 631 40.53 -12.31 6.25
C GLN A 631 39.80 -13.43 5.49
N TYR A 632 39.89 -13.42 4.16
CA TYR A 632 39.31 -14.44 3.30
C TYR A 632 40.38 -15.05 2.40
N LEU A 633 40.23 -16.34 2.14
CA LEU A 633 40.96 -17.08 1.12
C LEU A 633 40.02 -17.39 -0.05
N PHE A 634 40.55 -17.89 -1.15
CA PHE A 634 39.76 -18.35 -2.28
C PHE A 634 40.34 -19.62 -2.89
N ALA A 635 39.47 -20.45 -3.45
CA ALA A 635 39.85 -21.71 -4.09
C ALA A 635 40.61 -21.47 -5.41
N SER A 636 41.59 -22.32 -5.73
CA SER A 636 42.42 -22.20 -6.94
C SER A 636 41.67 -22.37 -8.27
N PHE A 637 40.41 -22.82 -8.22
CA PHE A 637 39.51 -22.81 -9.37
C PHE A 637 39.03 -21.40 -9.75
N LEU A 638 39.17 -20.43 -8.86
CA LEU A 638 39.06 -19.00 -9.15
C LEU A 638 40.46 -18.42 -9.39
N LEU A 639 40.55 -17.45 -10.28
CA LEU A 639 41.75 -16.67 -10.54
C LEU A 639 41.58 -15.31 -9.86
N GLY A 640 42.46 -15.00 -8.91
CA GLY A 640 42.48 -13.69 -8.27
C GLY A 640 43.13 -12.67 -9.19
N ILE A 641 42.53 -11.48 -9.29
CA ILE A 641 43.00 -10.37 -10.11
C ILE A 641 43.05 -9.14 -9.21
N ARG A 642 44.25 -8.61 -8.99
CA ARG A 642 44.48 -7.42 -8.19
C ARG A 642 44.85 -6.26 -9.11
N ALA A 643 43.97 -5.27 -9.21
CA ALA A 643 44.23 -4.07 -10.00
C ALA A 643 45.41 -3.28 -9.44
N TYR A 644 46.23 -2.69 -10.31
CA TYR A 644 47.15 -1.63 -9.92
C TYR A 644 46.35 -0.32 -9.75
N PRO A 645 46.21 0.22 -8.53
CA PRO A 645 45.28 1.33 -8.26
C PRO A 645 45.60 2.62 -9.01
N ASP A 646 46.87 2.80 -9.40
CA ASP A 646 47.39 3.90 -10.22
C ASP A 646 47.10 3.74 -11.72
N ARG A 647 46.62 2.57 -12.16
CA ARG A 647 46.42 2.25 -13.59
C ARG A 647 44.97 1.93 -13.95
N VAL A 648 44.26 1.18 -13.11
CA VAL A 648 42.88 0.77 -13.39
C VAL A 648 42.06 0.74 -12.11
N TYR A 649 40.84 1.27 -12.18
CA TYR A 649 39.88 1.20 -11.11
C TYR A 649 39.24 -0.20 -11.06
N SER A 650 39.31 -0.88 -9.91
CA SER A 650 38.83 -2.27 -9.76
C SER A 650 37.39 -2.46 -10.22
N ARG A 651 36.48 -1.53 -9.91
CA ARG A 651 35.07 -1.63 -10.33
C ARG A 651 34.90 -1.48 -11.84
N TYR A 652 35.67 -0.58 -12.46
CA TYR A 652 35.69 -0.44 -13.92
C TYR A 652 36.14 -1.73 -14.60
N LEU A 653 37.21 -2.34 -14.10
CA LEU A 653 37.68 -3.63 -14.58
C LEU A 653 36.63 -4.72 -14.41
N TRP A 654 35.95 -4.77 -13.25
CA TRP A 654 34.91 -5.75 -12.95
C TRP A 654 33.72 -5.64 -13.93
N HIS A 655 33.23 -4.43 -14.18
CA HIS A 655 32.17 -4.18 -15.16
C HIS A 655 32.61 -4.60 -16.57
N THR A 656 33.81 -4.21 -16.99
CA THR A 656 34.35 -4.52 -18.32
C THR A 656 34.44 -6.03 -18.56
N LEU A 657 35.00 -6.77 -17.60
CA LEU A 657 35.16 -8.23 -17.72
C LEU A 657 33.81 -8.96 -17.77
N ASN A 658 32.81 -8.50 -17.02
CA ASN A 658 31.47 -9.08 -17.06
C ASN A 658 30.68 -8.68 -18.31
N ILE A 659 30.89 -7.48 -18.88
CA ILE A 659 30.36 -7.09 -20.21
C ILE A 659 30.91 -8.05 -21.27
N TYR A 660 32.22 -8.28 -21.29
CA TYR A 660 32.87 -9.17 -22.25
C TYR A 660 32.36 -10.62 -22.15
N ARG A 661 32.02 -11.07 -20.93
CA ARG A 661 31.37 -12.37 -20.73
C ARG A 661 30.00 -12.43 -21.41
N ARG A 662 29.15 -11.42 -21.19
CA ARG A 662 27.78 -11.36 -21.76
C ARG A 662 27.79 -11.28 -23.28
N GLU A 663 28.76 -10.58 -23.85
CA GLU A 663 28.99 -10.52 -25.30
C GLU A 663 29.61 -11.80 -25.88
N GLY A 664 29.93 -12.80 -25.03
CA GLY A 664 30.51 -14.06 -25.46
C GLY A 664 31.96 -13.96 -25.94
N ARG A 665 32.68 -12.86 -25.64
CA ARG A 665 34.06 -12.64 -26.11
C ARG A 665 35.00 -13.77 -25.69
N TYR A 666 34.90 -14.24 -24.44
CA TYR A 666 35.73 -15.36 -23.97
C TYR A 666 35.44 -16.67 -24.70
N MET A 667 34.18 -16.91 -25.11
CA MET A 667 33.80 -18.08 -25.92
C MET A 667 34.42 -18.01 -27.31
N GLN A 668 34.50 -16.81 -27.91
CA GLN A 668 35.18 -16.59 -29.17
C GLN A 668 36.69 -16.88 -29.05
N PHE A 669 37.35 -16.39 -27.99
CA PHE A 669 38.75 -16.71 -27.70
C PHE A 669 38.99 -18.22 -27.53
N MET A 670 38.12 -18.93 -26.79
CA MET A 670 38.25 -20.38 -26.61
C MET A 670 38.08 -21.18 -27.90
N ARG A 671 37.22 -20.74 -28.84
CA ARG A 671 37.06 -21.40 -30.15
C ARG A 671 38.30 -21.28 -31.03
N GLN A 672 39.10 -20.24 -30.83
CA GLN A 672 40.32 -19.97 -31.58
C GLN A 672 41.55 -20.67 -30.97
N ASN A 673 41.45 -21.17 -29.73
CA ASN A 673 42.52 -21.89 -29.04
C ASN A 673 42.42 -23.40 -29.31
N VAL A 674 43.52 -24.01 -29.73
CA VAL A 674 43.61 -25.43 -30.13
C VAL A 674 43.17 -26.39 -29.01
N ASN A 675 43.35 -26.01 -27.74
CA ASN A 675 42.97 -26.82 -26.58
C ASN A 675 41.55 -26.52 -26.06
N GLY A 676 40.86 -25.52 -26.59
CA GLY A 676 39.48 -25.17 -26.20
C GLY A 676 39.31 -24.68 -24.75
N LEU A 677 40.39 -24.28 -24.09
CA LEU A 677 40.44 -23.84 -22.68
C LEU A 677 40.78 -22.35 -22.59
N PHE A 678 40.21 -21.66 -21.59
CA PHE A 678 40.56 -20.28 -21.24
C PHE A 678 41.36 -20.28 -19.93
N ASN A 679 42.55 -19.68 -19.94
CA ASN A 679 43.45 -19.66 -18.79
C ASN A 679 44.04 -18.25 -18.53
N ARG A 680 44.94 -18.19 -17.55
CA ARG A 680 45.58 -16.94 -17.11
C ARG A 680 46.32 -16.23 -18.26
N GLU A 681 46.99 -16.98 -19.13
CA GLU A 681 47.76 -16.39 -20.23
C GLU A 681 46.85 -15.80 -21.31
N GLU A 682 45.70 -16.41 -21.61
CA GLU A 682 44.74 -15.79 -22.51
C GLU A 682 44.10 -14.55 -21.88
N LEU A 683 43.78 -14.58 -20.57
CA LEU A 683 43.23 -13.41 -19.88
C LEU A 683 44.20 -12.24 -19.87
N LYS A 684 45.51 -12.49 -19.71
CA LYS A 684 46.55 -11.44 -19.81
C LYS A 684 46.48 -10.67 -21.12
N MET A 685 46.18 -11.36 -22.22
CA MET A 685 46.15 -10.79 -23.57
C MET A 685 44.82 -10.10 -23.92
N VAL A 686 43.77 -10.28 -23.12
CA VAL A 686 42.49 -9.61 -23.32
C VAL A 686 42.70 -8.10 -23.28
N LYS A 687 42.31 -7.40 -24.34
CA LYS A 687 42.42 -5.95 -24.43
C LYS A 687 41.15 -5.27 -23.91
N ILE A 688 41.32 -4.29 -23.03
CA ILE A 688 40.24 -3.46 -22.49
C ILE A 688 40.46 -1.99 -22.89
N PRO A 689 39.38 -1.24 -23.17
CA PRO A 689 39.48 0.20 -23.31
C PRO A 689 39.85 0.82 -21.94
N LEU A 690 40.85 1.69 -21.90
CA LEU A 690 41.36 2.25 -20.64
C LEU A 690 41.37 3.79 -20.67
N PRO A 691 40.26 4.46 -20.30
CA PRO A 691 40.26 5.91 -20.13
C PRO A 691 41.03 6.34 -18.88
N PRO A 692 41.28 7.65 -18.68
CA PRO A 692 41.85 8.17 -17.43
C PRO A 692 41.07 7.69 -16.19
N LEU A 693 41.76 7.50 -15.05
CA LEU A 693 41.16 6.98 -13.81
C LEU A 693 39.91 7.78 -13.36
N ALA A 694 39.96 9.11 -13.46
CA ALA A 694 38.81 9.95 -13.12
C ALA A 694 37.59 9.63 -14.00
N THR A 695 37.80 9.43 -15.31
CA THR A 695 36.75 9.04 -16.25
C THR A 695 36.23 7.62 -15.95
N GLN A 696 37.11 6.68 -15.60
CA GLN A 696 36.68 5.34 -15.15
C GLN A 696 35.74 5.44 -13.95
N GLN A 697 36.08 6.27 -12.95
CA GLN A 697 35.26 6.48 -11.76
C GLN A 697 33.90 7.13 -12.09
N THR A 698 33.87 8.13 -12.97
CA THR A 698 32.62 8.77 -13.41
C THR A 698 31.69 7.78 -14.11
N ILE A 699 32.22 6.99 -15.06
CA ILE A 699 31.43 5.96 -15.78
C ILE A 699 30.83 4.96 -14.78
N ILE A 700 31.60 4.54 -13.78
CA ILE A 700 31.10 3.58 -12.80
C ILE A 700 30.08 4.21 -11.86
N ALA A 701 30.27 5.45 -11.43
CA ALA A 701 29.29 6.15 -10.61
C ALA A 701 27.93 6.27 -11.34
N GLU A 702 27.94 6.53 -12.64
CA GLU A 702 26.72 6.54 -13.47
C GLU A 702 26.07 5.16 -13.55
N ILE A 703 26.84 4.11 -13.88
CA ILE A 703 26.34 2.73 -13.95
C ILE A 703 25.78 2.28 -12.60
N GLU A 704 26.42 2.60 -11.48
CA GLU A 704 25.95 2.25 -10.14
C GLU A 704 24.67 3.01 -9.77
N ALA A 705 24.53 4.27 -10.17
CA ALA A 705 23.30 5.04 -10.00
C ALA A 705 22.14 4.42 -10.80
N GLU A 706 22.37 4.05 -12.07
CA GLU A 706 21.40 3.34 -12.89
C GLU A 706 21.04 1.97 -12.31
N GLN A 707 22.05 1.19 -11.89
CA GLN A 707 21.86 -0.12 -11.30
C GLN A 707 21.06 -0.06 -10.00
N THR A 708 21.22 1.02 -9.21
CA THR A 708 20.40 1.27 -8.02
C THR A 708 18.93 1.43 -8.37
N LEU A 709 18.62 2.22 -9.39
CA LEU A 709 17.25 2.41 -9.89
C LEU A 709 16.66 1.11 -10.46
N VAL A 710 17.46 0.35 -11.21
CA VAL A 710 17.05 -0.94 -11.78
C VAL A 710 16.80 -1.94 -10.66
N ASN A 711 17.67 -2.05 -9.67
CA ASN A 711 17.53 -2.98 -8.55
C ASN A 711 16.32 -2.65 -7.67
N ALA A 712 15.93 -1.38 -7.55
CA ALA A 712 14.69 -0.98 -6.86
C ALA A 712 13.42 -1.62 -7.46
N ASN A 713 13.45 -2.02 -8.75
CA ASN A 713 12.36 -2.77 -9.37
C ASN A 713 12.15 -4.15 -8.74
N ARG A 714 13.19 -4.78 -8.16
CA ARG A 714 13.03 -6.06 -7.44
C ARG A 714 12.16 -5.88 -6.19
N GLU A 715 12.43 -4.83 -5.40
CA GLU A 715 11.61 -4.50 -4.24
C GLU A 715 10.19 -4.11 -4.65
N LEU A 716 10.05 -3.39 -5.77
CA LEU A 716 8.76 -3.02 -6.33
C LEU A 716 7.91 -4.26 -6.64
N ILE A 717 8.50 -5.26 -7.32
CA ILE A 717 7.85 -6.55 -7.61
C ILE A 717 7.38 -7.19 -6.30
N THR A 718 8.26 -7.36 -5.31
CA THR A 718 7.90 -7.99 -4.03
C THR A 718 6.77 -7.26 -3.30
N ARG A 719 6.77 -5.92 -3.31
CA ARG A 719 5.71 -5.11 -2.68
C ARG A 719 4.37 -5.29 -3.37
N PHE A 720 4.34 -5.30 -4.70
CA PHE A 720 3.10 -5.46 -5.46
C PHE A 720 2.59 -6.90 -5.45
N GLU A 721 3.47 -7.91 -5.44
CA GLU A 721 3.09 -9.30 -5.18
C GLU A 721 2.43 -9.44 -3.80
N LYS A 722 2.97 -8.78 -2.77
CA LYS A 722 2.35 -8.72 -1.44
C LYS A 722 0.98 -8.06 -1.47
N LYS A 723 0.79 -6.97 -2.24
CA LYS A 723 -0.52 -6.33 -2.41
C LYS A 723 -1.53 -7.28 -3.03
N ILE A 724 -1.17 -7.99 -4.11
CA ILE A 724 -2.03 -9.02 -4.70
C ILE A 724 -2.41 -10.07 -3.65
N GLN A 725 -1.43 -10.55 -2.86
CA GLN A 725 -1.71 -11.52 -1.79
C GLN A 725 -2.65 -10.98 -0.72
N THR A 726 -2.49 -9.73 -0.30
CA THR A 726 -3.39 -9.05 0.65
C THR A 726 -4.80 -8.90 0.06
N THR A 727 -4.93 -8.43 -1.18
CA THR A 727 -6.24 -8.33 -1.86
C THR A 727 -6.92 -9.69 -1.94
N LEU A 728 -6.18 -10.76 -2.24
CA LEU A 728 -6.70 -12.12 -2.21
C LEU A 728 -7.11 -12.54 -0.79
N THR A 729 -6.25 -12.39 0.22
CA THR A 729 -6.57 -12.73 1.63
C THR A 729 -7.83 -12.01 2.13
N ARG A 730 -8.00 -10.73 1.78
CA ARG A 730 -9.23 -9.95 2.00
C ARG A 730 -10.46 -10.63 1.41
N ILE A 731 -10.37 -11.11 0.17
CA ILE A 731 -11.50 -11.77 -0.52
C ILE A 731 -11.87 -13.09 0.15
N TRP A 732 -10.87 -13.81 0.66
CA TRP A 732 -11.06 -15.04 1.41
C TRP A 732 -11.52 -14.79 2.86
N GLY A 733 -11.62 -13.55 3.32
CA GLY A 733 -12.04 -13.21 4.68
C GLY A 733 -11.04 -13.66 5.74
N GLU A 734 -9.75 -13.72 5.38
CA GLU A 734 -8.64 -14.18 6.23
C GLU A 734 -7.86 -13.02 6.88
N ASP A 735 -8.37 -11.79 6.77
CA ASP A 735 -7.76 -10.55 7.31
C ASP A 735 -8.05 -10.29 8.80
#